data_AF-A0AAQ3RIH0-F1
#
_entry.id   AF-A0AAQ3RIH0-F1
#
_cell.length_a   1.000
_cell.length_b   1.000
_cell.length_c   1.000
_cell.angle_alpha   90.00
_cell.angle_beta   90.00
_cell.angle_gamma   90.00
#
_symmetry.space_group_name_H-M   'P 1'
#
loop_
_entity.id
_entity.type
_entity.pdbx_description
1 polymer ?
#
loop_
_entity_poly.entity_id
_entity_poly.type
_entity_poly.pdbx_seq_one_letter_code
_entity_poly.pdbx_strand_id
1 'polypeptide(L)'
;MCFQRLNHFPLFLTFFLLFHHATPNPIKTVVVMVMENRSFDHMLGWMKRLNPAINGVTGSESNPLSVTDPNSKRFFFKDQAHYVDPDPGHSFQAIREQIFGSNDTSANPPPMNGFAQQAFSMDNTSRMSENVMNGFLPDLLPVYKTLVSEFAVFDRFLSFVLFLTPSNACEHLWIIYSWLVRWFASVPASTQPNRLFVHSATSGGATSNVAAKLAAGYPQQTIFDSVYDAGLDFGIYYQNIPATLFYRNLRKLKYVLKFHPYDLSFKQHAKEGKLPSYTVVEQRYMDTKVFPANDDHPSHDVYQGQKFVKEVYETLRASPQWNQTLFLITYDEHGGFYDHVPTPARGVPSPDGIMGPEPFNFTFNRLGVRVPTIAISPWIQKGTVVHGPNGSPTPTSEYEHSSISATVKKLFNLPSFLTKRDAWAGTFEGIVQTRTEPRTNCPGGKGTFYLSDLSFVLCQNTKRRQLRASYTQLARANLQNKSQTAEWIVKNCIAAALNPVSVAPVHSVDSLPRREPKLGKRMFCSEDTLKLSLETLKKLPTPVKIREGGPNEDAQMSEFQQELIQLAAVLKGDNILTSFPGKIGKDMTVKQGKDYMDDAVRRFFEAGRYAKKMGVNEEHIVQMKPSLTTRSSKSSNRNP
;
A
#
# COMPACT_ATOMS: atom_id res chain seq x y z
N MET A 1 70.03 -14.92 -49.48
CA MET A 1 70.49 -15.28 -48.11
C MET A 1 69.47 -14.70 -47.13
N CYS A 2 68.86 -15.37 -46.16
CA CYS A 2 68.84 -16.75 -45.69
C CYS A 2 67.54 -16.88 -44.85
N PHE A 3 66.94 -18.07 -44.84
CA PHE A 3 65.78 -18.46 -44.02
C PHE A 3 66.17 -18.67 -42.54
N GLN A 4 65.14 -18.80 -41.67
CA GLN A 4 65.10 -19.35 -40.28
C GLN A 4 64.82 -18.32 -39.18
N ARG A 5 64.03 -18.56 -38.12
CA ARG A 5 63.26 -19.73 -37.64
C ARG A 5 62.25 -19.25 -36.58
N LEU A 6 61.12 -19.93 -36.51
CA LEU A 6 60.14 -19.91 -35.42
C LEU A 6 60.77 -20.33 -34.07
N ASN A 7 60.30 -19.74 -32.98
CA ASN A 7 60.28 -20.38 -31.66
C ASN A 7 58.90 -20.18 -31.02
N HIS A 8 58.25 -21.30 -30.70
CA HIS A 8 56.98 -21.39 -29.99
C HIS A 8 57.15 -21.09 -28.49
N PHE A 9 56.27 -20.24 -27.94
CA PHE A 9 55.94 -20.21 -26.51
C PHE A 9 54.41 -20.44 -26.39
N PRO A 10 53.94 -21.38 -25.57
CA PRO A 10 52.51 -21.60 -25.41
C PRO A 10 51.92 -20.52 -24.51
N LEU A 11 50.93 -19.78 -25.02
CA LEU A 11 50.08 -18.91 -24.21
C LEU A 11 49.20 -19.79 -23.31
N PHE A 12 49.52 -19.85 -22.01
CA PHE A 12 48.56 -20.30 -21.00
C PHE A 12 47.49 -19.22 -20.84
N LEU A 13 46.35 -19.41 -21.51
CA LEU A 13 45.16 -18.59 -21.32
C LEU A 13 44.47 -19.04 -20.03
N THR A 14 44.87 -18.50 -18.88
CA THR A 14 44.09 -18.64 -17.64
C THR A 14 42.77 -17.92 -17.79
N PHE A 15 41.70 -18.68 -18.04
CA PHE A 15 40.32 -18.25 -17.84
C PHE A 15 40.12 -17.91 -16.35
N PHE A 16 40.24 -16.63 -15.98
CA PHE A 16 39.63 -16.15 -14.75
C PHE A 16 38.11 -16.17 -14.97
N LEU A 17 37.47 -17.28 -14.60
CA LEU A 17 36.06 -17.30 -14.27
C LEU A 17 35.88 -16.31 -13.10
N LEU A 18 35.49 -15.07 -13.42
CA LEU A 18 34.92 -14.15 -12.46
C LEU A 18 33.60 -14.77 -11.98
N PHE A 19 33.69 -15.68 -11.01
CA PHE A 19 32.59 -15.95 -10.10
C PHE A 19 32.27 -14.63 -9.42
N HIS A 20 31.28 -13.90 -9.96
CA HIS A 20 30.55 -12.91 -9.18
C HIS A 20 30.04 -13.68 -7.96
N HIS A 21 30.73 -13.53 -6.83
CA HIS A 21 30.18 -13.94 -5.55
C HIS A 21 28.91 -13.12 -5.39
N ALA A 22 27.76 -13.74 -5.65
CA ALA A 22 26.47 -13.16 -5.32
C ALA A 22 26.53 -12.84 -3.83
N THR A 23 26.55 -11.56 -3.48
CA THR A 23 26.42 -11.11 -2.10
C THR A 23 25.19 -11.81 -1.53
N PRO A 24 25.31 -12.52 -0.38
CA PRO A 24 24.18 -13.24 0.18
C PRO A 24 22.98 -12.30 0.36
N ASN A 25 21.91 -12.52 -0.41
CA ASN A 25 20.69 -11.73 -0.27
C ASN A 25 19.86 -12.31 0.90
N PRO A 26 19.71 -11.57 2.02
CA PRO A 26 18.97 -12.06 3.17
C PRO A 26 17.46 -12.08 2.94
N ILE A 27 16.96 -11.32 1.96
CA ILE A 27 15.53 -11.17 1.70
C ILE A 27 14.99 -12.39 0.97
N LYS A 28 13.96 -13.01 1.56
CA LYS A 28 13.20 -14.15 0.99
C LYS A 28 11.73 -13.81 0.77
N THR A 29 11.24 -12.76 1.43
CA THR A 29 9.84 -12.30 1.36
C THR A 29 9.80 -10.81 1.09
N VAL A 30 9.20 -10.41 -0.03
CA VAL A 30 8.89 -9.01 -0.36
C VAL A 30 7.39 -8.81 -0.12
N VAL A 31 7.04 -7.90 0.78
CA VAL A 31 5.66 -7.50 1.07
C VAL A 31 5.40 -6.14 0.42
N VAL A 32 4.35 -6.03 -0.38
CA VAL A 32 3.97 -4.79 -1.06
C VAL A 32 2.58 -4.37 -0.61
N MET A 33 2.44 -3.11 -0.21
CA MET A 33 1.17 -2.47 0.11
C MET A 33 1.10 -1.12 -0.61
N VAL A 34 0.06 -0.94 -1.42
CA VAL A 34 -0.16 0.25 -2.24
C VAL A 34 -1.36 1.01 -1.69
N MET A 35 -1.11 2.10 -0.97
CA MET A 35 -2.12 3.05 -0.46
C MET A 35 -2.64 3.93 -1.61
N GLU A 36 -3.63 4.77 -1.34
CA GLU A 36 -4.38 5.52 -2.35
C GLU A 36 -4.17 7.04 -2.25
N ASN A 37 -4.02 7.70 -3.41
CA ASN A 37 -4.38 9.10 -3.68
C ASN A 37 -3.74 10.13 -2.74
N ARG A 38 -2.41 10.07 -2.56
CA ARG A 38 -1.67 11.06 -1.76
C ARG A 38 -0.31 11.37 -2.36
N SER A 39 -0.03 12.66 -2.53
CA SER A 39 1.28 13.14 -2.96
C SER A 39 2.33 12.97 -1.85
N PHE A 40 3.62 12.96 -2.24
CA PHE A 40 4.70 12.90 -1.26
C PHE A 40 4.67 14.12 -0.33
N ASP A 41 4.56 15.34 -0.86
CA ASP A 41 4.55 16.54 -0.01
C ASP A 41 3.34 16.61 0.93
N HIS A 42 2.20 16.05 0.51
CA HIS A 42 1.01 16.00 1.33
C HIS A 42 1.18 15.10 2.58
N MET A 43 1.86 13.96 2.44
CA MET A 43 2.04 13.01 3.56
C MET A 43 3.38 13.16 4.28
N LEU A 44 4.47 13.31 3.53
CA LEU A 44 5.84 13.25 4.02
C LEU A 44 6.61 14.55 3.83
N GLY A 45 6.05 15.57 3.17
CA GLY A 45 6.73 16.84 2.88
C GLY A 45 7.26 17.52 4.13
N TRP A 46 6.45 17.60 5.20
CA TRP A 46 6.87 18.21 6.46
C TRP A 46 7.81 17.34 7.32
N MET A 47 8.05 16.08 6.94
CA MET A 47 9.04 15.21 7.60
C MET A 47 10.47 15.74 7.42
N LYS A 48 10.70 16.68 6.49
CA LYS A 48 11.95 17.45 6.38
C LYS A 48 12.36 18.14 7.68
N ARG A 49 11.39 18.51 8.54
CA ARG A 49 11.66 19.05 9.89
C ARG A 49 12.35 18.04 10.81
N LEU A 50 12.17 16.73 10.56
CA LEU A 50 12.81 15.64 11.30
C LEU A 50 14.15 15.24 10.69
N ASN A 51 14.21 15.19 9.37
CA ASN A 51 15.41 14.83 8.63
C ASN A 51 15.60 15.80 7.44
N PRO A 52 16.51 16.79 7.55
CA PRO A 52 16.76 17.77 6.48
C PRO A 52 17.28 17.16 5.16
N ALA A 53 17.72 15.90 5.16
CA ALA A 53 18.06 15.18 3.94
C ALA A 53 16.82 14.90 3.06
N ILE A 54 15.61 14.91 3.64
CA ILE A 54 14.36 14.72 2.91
C ILE A 54 14.11 15.92 1.99
N ASN A 55 13.85 15.68 0.71
CA ASN A 55 13.38 16.72 -0.22
C ASN A 55 11.88 17.01 -0.03
N GLY A 56 11.53 17.54 1.13
CA GLY A 56 10.19 18.02 1.45
C GLY A 56 10.06 19.53 1.34
N VAL A 57 8.92 20.03 1.80
CA VAL A 57 8.50 21.44 1.71
C VAL A 57 9.12 22.33 2.78
N THR A 58 9.09 23.63 2.50
CA THR A 58 9.56 24.70 3.39
C THR A 58 8.45 25.67 3.79
N GLY A 59 7.32 25.65 3.08
CA GLY A 59 6.22 26.62 3.19
C GLY A 59 6.36 27.81 2.24
N SER A 60 7.45 27.87 1.46
CA SER A 60 7.64 28.89 0.41
C SER A 60 7.04 28.47 -0.94
N GLU A 61 6.76 27.18 -1.10
CA GLU A 61 6.16 26.60 -2.29
C GLU A 61 4.73 27.15 -2.48
N SER A 62 4.35 27.50 -3.71
CA SER A 62 3.03 28.06 -3.97
C SER A 62 2.54 27.81 -5.39
N ASN A 63 1.22 27.81 -5.57
CA ASN A 63 0.55 27.79 -6.87
C ASN A 63 -0.40 29.00 -6.99
N PRO A 64 -0.46 29.66 -8.16
CA PRO A 64 -1.47 30.68 -8.42
C PRO A 64 -2.86 30.04 -8.61
N LEU A 65 -3.92 30.80 -8.34
CA LEU A 65 -5.31 30.42 -8.66
C LEU A 65 -5.52 30.35 -10.17
N SER A 66 -4.87 31.24 -10.92
CA SER A 66 -4.82 31.26 -12.38
C SER A 66 -3.39 31.44 -12.85
N VAL A 67 -2.89 30.49 -13.64
CA VAL A 67 -1.52 30.49 -14.17
C VAL A 67 -1.33 31.56 -15.25
N THR A 68 -2.39 31.94 -15.94
CA THR A 68 -2.36 32.96 -17.01
C THR A 68 -2.43 34.40 -16.49
N ASP A 69 -2.80 34.60 -15.22
CA ASP A 69 -2.86 35.92 -14.58
C ASP A 69 -1.70 36.10 -13.58
N PRO A 70 -0.70 36.94 -13.90
CA PRO A 70 0.43 37.20 -13.01
C PRO A 70 0.05 37.78 -11.64
N ASN A 71 -1.11 38.44 -11.54
CA ASN A 71 -1.60 39.06 -10.30
C ASN A 71 -2.56 38.15 -9.51
N SER A 72 -2.73 36.90 -9.96
CA SER A 72 -3.66 35.96 -9.36
C SER A 72 -3.32 35.64 -7.90
N LYS A 73 -4.35 35.39 -7.07
CA LYS A 73 -4.20 34.92 -5.69
C LYS A 73 -3.27 33.70 -5.67
N ARG A 74 -2.26 33.72 -4.81
CA ARG A 74 -1.37 32.56 -4.60
C ARG A 74 -1.76 31.77 -3.36
N PHE A 75 -1.72 30.46 -3.48
CA PHE A 75 -1.87 29.53 -2.37
C PHE A 75 -0.49 29.01 -2.03
N PHE A 76 0.00 29.39 -0.86
CA PHE A 76 1.23 28.85 -0.30
C PHE A 76 0.96 27.50 0.34
N PHE A 77 1.91 26.58 0.23
CA PHE A 77 1.81 25.27 0.84
C PHE A 77 1.87 25.39 2.36
N LYS A 78 0.87 24.83 3.04
CA LYS A 78 0.70 24.96 4.49
C LYS A 78 0.71 23.60 5.18
N ASP A 79 0.77 23.64 6.51
CA ASP A 79 0.81 22.45 7.38
C ASP A 79 -0.54 22.15 8.05
N GLN A 80 -1.63 22.55 7.39
CA GLN A 80 -3.01 22.47 7.87
C GLN A 80 -3.81 21.38 7.15
N ALA A 81 -3.13 20.30 6.71
CA ALA A 81 -3.84 19.17 6.11
C ALA A 81 -4.80 18.53 7.12
N HIS A 82 -5.97 18.18 6.61
CA HIS A 82 -7.07 17.63 7.36
C HIS A 82 -7.84 16.66 6.46
N TYR A 83 -8.96 16.16 6.95
CA TYR A 83 -9.89 15.38 6.16
C TYR A 83 -10.42 16.19 4.95
N VAL A 84 -10.31 15.65 3.74
CA VAL A 84 -10.74 16.32 2.49
C VAL A 84 -11.92 15.59 1.87
N ASP A 85 -12.97 16.35 1.55
CA ASP A 85 -14.21 15.91 0.91
C ASP A 85 -14.82 17.12 0.19
N PRO A 86 -15.12 17.06 -1.13
CA PRO A 86 -14.98 15.90 -2.02
C PRO A 86 -13.54 15.54 -2.38
N ASP A 87 -13.38 14.41 -3.06
CA ASP A 87 -12.11 13.94 -3.60
C ASP A 87 -11.55 14.91 -4.66
N PRO A 88 -10.26 15.32 -4.60
CA PRO A 88 -9.67 16.21 -5.60
C PRO A 88 -9.53 15.55 -6.98
N GLY A 89 -9.35 16.37 -8.02
CA GLY A 89 -9.24 15.88 -9.39
C GLY A 89 -7.94 15.10 -9.62
N HIS A 90 -8.05 13.88 -10.12
CA HIS A 90 -6.90 13.02 -10.40
C HIS A 90 -7.10 12.20 -11.70
N SER A 91 -7.96 12.70 -12.60
CA SER A 91 -8.06 12.18 -13.97
C SER A 91 -6.83 12.56 -14.80
N PHE A 92 -6.55 11.82 -15.88
CA PHE A 92 -5.42 12.14 -16.77
C PHE A 92 -5.41 13.61 -17.24
N GLN A 93 -6.57 14.19 -17.55
CA GLN A 93 -6.68 15.60 -17.92
C GLN A 93 -6.39 16.54 -16.75
N ALA A 94 -6.95 16.27 -15.57
CA ALA A 94 -6.71 17.07 -14.37
C ALA A 94 -5.22 17.08 -14.01
N ILE A 95 -4.57 15.91 -14.04
CA ILE A 95 -3.14 15.78 -13.70
C ILE A 95 -2.26 16.54 -14.70
N ARG A 96 -2.61 16.53 -16.00
CA ARG A 96 -1.91 17.36 -17.00
C ARG A 96 -2.01 18.85 -16.65
N GLU A 97 -3.20 19.33 -16.32
CA GLU A 97 -3.37 20.72 -15.90
C GLU A 97 -2.57 21.03 -14.62
N GLN A 98 -2.56 20.13 -13.63
CA GLN A 98 -1.80 20.30 -12.39
C GLN A 98 -0.29 20.45 -12.64
N ILE A 99 0.27 19.58 -13.50
CA ILE A 99 1.70 19.55 -13.82
C ILE A 99 2.13 20.80 -14.63
N PHE A 100 1.29 21.27 -15.56
CA PHE A 100 1.69 22.29 -16.55
C PHE A 100 1.02 23.65 -16.41
N GLY A 101 -0.10 23.73 -15.69
CA GLY A 101 -0.92 24.93 -15.59
C GLY A 101 -1.66 25.31 -16.87
N SER A 102 -1.54 24.51 -17.94
CA SER A 102 -2.09 24.78 -19.27
C SER A 102 -2.25 23.50 -20.09
N ASN A 103 -2.82 23.62 -21.29
CA ASN A 103 -2.90 22.52 -22.26
C ASN A 103 -1.55 22.22 -22.94
N ASP A 104 -0.59 23.16 -22.89
CA ASP A 104 0.76 22.93 -23.41
C ASP A 104 1.57 22.10 -22.40
N THR A 105 2.07 20.95 -22.86
CA THR A 105 2.81 19.98 -22.05
C THR A 105 4.29 19.88 -22.42
N SER A 106 4.80 20.88 -23.16
CA SER A 106 6.17 20.93 -23.68
C SER A 106 7.23 21.33 -22.64
N ALA A 107 6.84 22.01 -21.56
CA ALA A 107 7.76 22.51 -20.55
C ALA A 107 8.59 21.38 -19.90
N ASN A 108 9.90 21.60 -19.81
CA ASN A 108 10.85 20.66 -19.21
C ASN A 108 12.02 21.43 -18.52
N PRO A 109 12.14 21.37 -17.17
CA PRO A 109 11.23 20.69 -16.25
C PRO A 109 9.81 21.28 -16.27
N PRO A 110 8.76 20.47 -16.03
CA PRO A 110 7.40 21.00 -15.90
C PRO A 110 7.26 21.92 -14.67
N PRO A 111 6.40 22.95 -14.74
CA PRO A 111 6.33 24.01 -13.74
C PRO A 111 5.65 23.63 -12.42
N MET A 112 4.82 22.57 -12.40
CA MET A 112 4.08 22.13 -11.21
C MET A 112 3.23 23.25 -10.58
N ASN A 113 2.55 24.05 -11.40
CA ASN A 113 1.91 25.29 -10.97
C ASN A 113 0.38 25.32 -11.12
N GLY A 114 -0.24 24.24 -11.61
CA GLY A 114 -1.68 24.21 -11.91
C GLY A 114 -2.56 23.56 -10.85
N PHE A 115 -2.02 23.13 -9.70
CA PHE A 115 -2.79 22.38 -8.70
C PHE A 115 -3.92 23.21 -8.10
N ALA A 116 -3.62 24.43 -7.67
CA ALA A 116 -4.63 25.33 -7.12
C ALA A 116 -5.68 25.75 -8.18
N GLN A 117 -5.26 25.94 -9.44
CA GLN A 117 -6.14 26.26 -10.56
C GLN A 117 -7.12 25.12 -10.88
N GLN A 118 -6.60 23.91 -11.06
CA GLN A 118 -7.42 22.74 -11.37
C GLN A 118 -8.37 22.41 -10.21
N ALA A 119 -7.92 22.55 -8.97
CA ALA A 119 -8.78 22.40 -7.80
C ALA A 119 -9.90 23.46 -7.76
N PHE A 120 -9.61 24.70 -8.15
CA PHE A 120 -10.62 25.76 -8.20
C PHE A 120 -11.71 25.47 -9.22
N SER A 121 -11.37 24.88 -10.37
CA SER A 121 -12.36 24.54 -11.40
C SER A 121 -13.39 23.49 -10.97
N MET A 122 -13.14 22.81 -9.85
CA MET A 122 -14.06 21.79 -9.30
C MET A 122 -15.16 22.39 -8.42
N ASP A 123 -14.87 23.48 -7.69
CA ASP A 123 -15.80 24.03 -6.69
C ASP A 123 -16.12 25.52 -6.88
N ASN A 124 -15.30 26.28 -7.61
CA ASN A 124 -15.37 27.74 -7.76
C ASN A 124 -15.37 28.54 -6.43
N THR A 125 -14.90 27.96 -5.32
CA THR A 125 -14.91 28.62 -3.98
C THR A 125 -13.53 28.82 -3.36
N SER A 126 -12.45 28.37 -4.02
CA SER A 126 -11.07 28.30 -3.47
C SER A 126 -10.87 27.31 -2.32
N ARG A 127 -11.93 26.71 -1.76
CA ARG A 127 -11.80 25.76 -0.65
C ARG A 127 -10.97 24.55 -1.07
N MET A 128 -11.24 23.99 -2.25
CA MET A 128 -10.45 22.88 -2.76
C MET A 128 -9.00 23.29 -3.05
N SER A 129 -8.77 24.49 -3.59
CA SER A 129 -7.42 25.03 -3.82
C SER A 129 -6.63 25.14 -2.51
N GLU A 130 -7.27 25.51 -1.40
CA GLU A 130 -6.65 25.51 -0.08
C GLU A 130 -6.37 24.07 0.38
N ASN A 131 -7.30 23.14 0.21
CA ASN A 131 -7.12 21.74 0.63
C ASN A 131 -5.96 21.04 -0.08
N VAL A 132 -5.84 21.19 -1.40
CA VAL A 132 -4.78 20.50 -2.18
C VAL A 132 -3.38 21.08 -1.92
N MET A 133 -3.30 22.34 -1.45
CA MET A 133 -2.07 23.04 -1.11
C MET A 133 -1.71 22.92 0.39
N ASN A 134 -2.03 21.79 1.01
CA ASN A 134 -1.70 21.51 2.40
C ASN A 134 -1.04 20.13 2.55
N GLY A 135 -0.19 19.97 3.56
CA GLY A 135 0.39 18.69 3.96
C GLY A 135 0.32 18.45 5.46
N PHE A 136 0.40 17.19 5.88
CA PHE A 136 0.30 16.81 7.29
C PHE A 136 1.59 17.08 8.04
N LEU A 137 1.46 17.60 9.27
CA LEU A 137 2.59 17.64 10.20
C LEU A 137 2.98 16.24 10.66
N PRO A 138 4.27 16.01 10.98
CA PRO A 138 4.73 14.71 11.46
C PRO A 138 3.96 14.16 12.68
N ASP A 139 3.46 15.04 13.55
CA ASP A 139 2.74 14.63 14.76
C ASP A 139 1.31 14.15 14.49
N LEU A 140 0.72 14.53 13.36
CA LEU A 140 -0.57 14.00 12.89
C LEU A 140 -0.40 12.63 12.21
N LEU A 141 0.82 12.32 11.74
CA LEU A 141 1.18 11.05 11.13
C LEU A 141 2.20 10.28 11.98
N PRO A 142 1.91 9.94 13.25
CA PRO A 142 2.90 9.43 14.18
C PRO A 142 3.49 8.07 13.74
N VAL A 143 2.72 7.24 13.01
CA VAL A 143 3.21 5.97 12.47
C VAL A 143 4.24 6.22 11.37
N TYR A 144 3.91 7.04 10.36
CA TYR A 144 4.85 7.40 9.30
C TYR A 144 6.05 8.19 9.82
N LYS A 145 5.87 9.12 10.76
CA LYS A 145 6.96 9.80 11.48
C LYS A 145 7.96 8.81 12.06
N THR A 146 7.46 7.75 12.71
CA THR A 146 8.32 6.71 13.28
C THR A 146 9.00 5.88 12.19
N LEU A 147 8.27 5.43 11.18
CA LEU A 147 8.81 4.60 10.11
C LEU A 147 9.87 5.33 9.28
N VAL A 148 9.65 6.60 8.93
CA VAL A 148 10.61 7.46 8.20
C VAL A 148 11.87 7.70 9.05
N SER A 149 11.73 7.86 10.36
CA SER A 149 12.89 8.03 11.27
C SER A 149 13.70 6.74 11.45
N GLU A 150 13.10 5.58 11.19
CA GLU A 150 13.66 4.27 11.53
C GLU A 150 14.10 3.44 10.32
N PHE A 151 13.60 3.74 9.14
CA PHE A 151 13.84 2.97 7.92
C PHE A 151 14.16 3.88 6.72
N ALA A 152 13.94 3.40 5.50
CA ALA A 152 14.27 4.10 4.28
C ALA A 152 13.06 4.85 3.71
N VAL A 153 13.24 6.14 3.38
CA VAL A 153 12.29 6.95 2.59
C VAL A 153 12.94 7.36 1.27
N PHE A 154 12.20 7.35 0.16
CA PHE A 154 12.72 7.68 -1.17
C PHE A 154 12.39 9.13 -1.53
N ASP A 155 13.40 10.03 -1.68
CA ASP A 155 13.06 11.46 -1.82
C ASP A 155 14.06 12.47 -2.46
N ARG A 156 15.38 12.28 -2.57
CA ARG A 156 16.31 13.39 -2.94
C ARG A 156 17.58 12.99 -3.68
N PHE A 157 18.41 13.87 -4.26
CA PHE A 157 19.87 13.66 -4.42
C PHE A 157 20.69 14.82 -3.79
N LEU A 158 21.94 14.53 -3.39
CA LEU A 158 22.97 15.49 -3.01
C LEU A 158 24.01 15.60 -4.13
N SER A 159 24.19 16.80 -4.69
CA SER A 159 25.30 17.07 -5.61
C SER A 159 26.57 17.39 -4.81
N PHE A 160 27.63 16.57 -4.95
CA PHE A 160 28.97 16.93 -4.48
C PHE A 160 29.66 17.72 -5.59
N VAL A 161 29.86 19.03 -5.39
CA VAL A 161 30.78 19.82 -6.24
C VAL A 161 32.18 19.61 -5.66
N LEU A 162 33.00 18.80 -6.33
CA LEU A 162 34.43 18.78 -6.04
C LEU A 162 35.04 20.05 -6.64
N PHE A 163 35.25 21.09 -5.84
CA PHE A 163 36.09 22.22 -6.23
C PHE A 163 37.53 21.74 -6.30
N LEU A 164 38.00 21.34 -7.49
CA LEU A 164 39.42 21.31 -7.76
C LEU A 164 39.86 22.73 -8.08
N THR A 165 40.67 23.32 -7.21
CA THR A 165 41.33 24.61 -7.46
C THR A 165 42.11 24.53 -8.77
N PRO A 166 42.00 25.51 -9.68
CA PRO A 166 42.64 25.45 -10.98
C PRO A 166 44.14 25.69 -10.83
N SER A 167 44.93 24.62 -10.92
CA SER A 167 46.31 24.73 -11.40
C SER A 167 46.36 24.19 -12.82
N ASN A 168 46.40 25.14 -13.76
CA ASN A 168 46.85 25.02 -15.14
C ASN A 168 45.92 24.32 -16.14
N ALA A 169 45.31 25.17 -16.98
CA ALA A 169 45.01 25.00 -18.40
C ALA A 169 44.44 23.64 -18.87
N CYS A 170 43.11 23.53 -18.80
CA CYS A 170 42.28 22.96 -19.88
C CYS A 170 40.81 23.31 -19.57
N GLU A 171 40.20 24.15 -20.40
CA GLU A 171 38.76 24.40 -20.35
C GLU A 171 38.00 23.10 -20.64
N HIS A 172 37.39 22.51 -19.62
CA HIS A 172 36.35 21.50 -19.78
C HIS A 172 35.07 22.05 -19.14
N LEU A 173 33.99 22.04 -19.92
CA LEU A 173 32.63 22.35 -19.48
C LEU A 173 32.26 21.49 -18.27
N TRP A 174 31.98 22.15 -17.15
CA TRP A 174 31.39 21.52 -15.98
C TRP A 174 29.87 21.44 -16.17
N ILE A 175 29.36 20.34 -16.71
CA ILE A 175 27.91 20.07 -16.64
C ILE A 175 27.60 19.45 -15.28
N ILE A 176 27.17 20.28 -14.33
CA ILE A 176 26.52 19.84 -13.10
C ILE A 176 25.15 19.28 -13.50
N TYR A 177 25.02 17.96 -13.63
CA TYR A 177 23.70 17.34 -13.68
C TYR A 177 23.20 17.14 -12.23
N SER A 178 22.33 18.04 -11.77
CA SER A 178 21.54 17.84 -10.56
C SER A 178 20.41 16.85 -10.85
N TRP A 179 20.63 15.57 -10.58
CA TRP A 179 19.60 14.53 -10.73
C TRP A 179 18.72 14.49 -9.49
N LEU A 180 17.52 15.08 -9.51
CA LEU A 180 16.62 15.03 -8.35
C LEU A 180 15.87 13.70 -8.33
N VAL A 181 16.33 12.69 -7.59
CA VAL A 181 15.64 11.40 -7.64
C VAL A 181 14.67 11.22 -6.49
N ARG A 182 13.49 10.71 -6.84
CA ARG A 182 12.34 10.46 -5.98
C ARG A 182 11.56 9.22 -6.46
N TRP A 183 10.56 8.77 -5.71
CA TRP A 183 9.61 7.76 -6.18
C TRP A 183 8.39 8.41 -6.85
N PHE A 184 8.17 8.16 -8.12
CA PHE A 184 7.08 8.74 -8.90
C PHE A 184 5.97 7.73 -9.18
N ALA A 185 4.74 8.24 -9.34
CA ALA A 185 3.71 7.48 -10.03
C ALA A 185 4.21 7.13 -11.45
N SER A 186 3.94 5.93 -11.93
CA SER A 186 4.49 5.47 -13.21
C SER A 186 3.96 6.27 -14.40
N VAL A 187 2.76 6.83 -14.27
CA VAL A 187 2.10 7.65 -15.29
C VAL A 187 1.29 8.78 -14.66
N PRO A 188 1.11 9.93 -15.36
CA PRO A 188 0.24 11.02 -14.92
C PRO A 188 -1.25 10.69 -15.19
N ALA A 189 -1.75 9.61 -14.60
CA ALA A 189 -3.10 9.07 -14.80
C ALA A 189 -3.72 8.65 -13.46
N SER A 190 -5.00 8.26 -13.47
CA SER A 190 -5.74 7.83 -12.29
C SER A 190 -5.20 6.52 -11.70
N THR A 191 -5.79 6.10 -10.57
CA THR A 191 -5.45 4.92 -9.77
C THR A 191 -5.14 3.66 -10.57
N GLN A 192 -6.07 3.22 -11.44
CA GLN A 192 -5.93 1.92 -12.07
C GLN A 192 -4.76 1.77 -13.03
N PRO A 193 -4.51 2.71 -13.96
CA PRO A 193 -3.25 2.72 -14.70
C PRO A 193 -2.02 2.53 -13.82
N ASN A 194 -1.89 3.28 -12.71
CA ASN A 194 -0.71 3.19 -11.84
C ASN A 194 -0.65 1.85 -11.07
N ARG A 195 -1.77 1.35 -10.54
CA ARG A 195 -1.85 -0.01 -9.95
C ARG A 195 -1.51 -1.11 -10.95
N LEU A 196 -1.79 -0.92 -12.25
CA LEU A 196 -1.36 -1.84 -13.30
C LEU A 196 0.17 -1.82 -13.49
N PHE A 197 0.82 -0.65 -13.42
CA PHE A 197 2.29 -0.58 -13.48
C PHE A 197 2.97 -1.31 -12.33
N VAL A 198 2.43 -1.26 -11.10
CA VAL A 198 3.01 -1.91 -9.90
C VAL A 198 3.37 -3.39 -10.13
N HIS A 199 2.47 -4.14 -10.76
CA HIS A 199 2.65 -5.59 -10.92
C HIS A 199 2.89 -6.05 -12.34
N SER A 200 2.83 -5.16 -13.34
CA SER A 200 3.03 -5.55 -14.74
C SER A 200 3.94 -4.63 -15.56
N ALA A 201 4.45 -3.54 -14.96
CA ALA A 201 5.30 -2.55 -15.63
C ALA A 201 4.67 -1.93 -16.89
N THR A 202 3.35 -2.02 -17.05
CA THR A 202 2.55 -1.37 -18.09
C THR A 202 1.08 -1.31 -17.67
N SER A 203 0.33 -0.34 -18.17
CA SER A 203 -1.14 -0.35 -18.11
C SER A 203 -1.79 -0.95 -19.36
N GLY A 204 -0.99 -1.47 -20.30
CA GLY A 204 -1.45 -1.95 -21.60
C GLY A 204 -2.12 -0.84 -22.42
N GLY A 205 -1.59 0.39 -22.34
CA GLY A 205 -2.14 1.57 -23.01
C GLY A 205 -3.33 2.23 -22.30
N ALA A 206 -3.65 1.87 -21.07
CA ALA A 206 -4.74 2.53 -20.32
C ALA A 206 -4.26 3.79 -19.61
N THR A 207 -5.02 4.89 -19.75
CA THR A 207 -4.84 6.16 -19.01
C THR A 207 -6.02 6.47 -18.08
N SER A 208 -7.01 5.58 -18.06
CA SER A 208 -8.19 5.55 -17.21
C SER A 208 -8.77 4.12 -17.26
N ASN A 209 -9.86 3.84 -16.55
CA ASN A 209 -10.54 2.56 -16.69
C ASN A 209 -11.24 2.42 -18.06
N VAL A 210 -10.90 1.34 -18.75
CA VAL A 210 -11.49 0.95 -20.04
C VAL A 210 -12.37 -0.27 -19.84
N ALA A 211 -13.69 -0.07 -19.83
CA ALA A 211 -14.67 -1.13 -19.54
C ALA A 211 -14.52 -2.41 -20.38
N ALA A 212 -14.21 -2.27 -21.68
CA ALA A 212 -13.97 -3.42 -22.56
C ALA A 212 -12.74 -4.24 -22.12
N LYS A 213 -11.66 -3.56 -21.72
CA LYS A 213 -10.45 -4.22 -21.17
C LYS A 213 -10.73 -4.84 -19.81
N LEU A 214 -11.55 -4.19 -18.98
CA LEU A 214 -11.96 -4.74 -17.68
C LEU A 214 -12.75 -6.05 -17.81
N ALA A 215 -13.72 -6.08 -18.73
CA ALA A 215 -14.51 -7.28 -19.05
C ALA A 215 -13.62 -8.43 -19.53
N ALA A 216 -12.67 -8.16 -20.43
CA ALA A 216 -11.70 -9.15 -20.89
C ALA A 216 -10.65 -9.53 -19.82
N GLY A 217 -10.38 -8.63 -18.87
CA GLY A 217 -9.19 -8.62 -18.03
C GLY A 217 -7.97 -8.06 -18.78
N TYR A 218 -7.13 -7.33 -18.07
CA TYR A 218 -5.90 -6.76 -18.62
C TYR A 218 -4.92 -7.89 -18.99
N PRO A 219 -4.47 -7.99 -20.25
CA PRO A 219 -3.82 -9.20 -20.77
C PRO A 219 -2.33 -9.28 -20.48
N GLN A 220 -1.71 -8.21 -19.97
CA GLN A 220 -0.26 -8.17 -19.77
C GLN A 220 0.24 -9.19 -18.74
N GLN A 221 1.48 -9.66 -18.95
CA GLN A 221 2.16 -10.53 -18.01
C GLN A 221 2.45 -9.79 -16.71
N THR A 222 2.39 -10.50 -15.59
CA THR A 222 2.60 -9.91 -14.27
C THR A 222 3.86 -10.46 -13.59
N ILE A 223 4.35 -9.75 -12.58
CA ILE A 223 5.41 -10.25 -11.70
C ILE A 223 4.99 -11.52 -10.96
N PHE A 224 3.68 -11.72 -10.72
CA PHE A 224 3.14 -12.96 -10.15
C PHE A 224 3.41 -14.15 -11.07
N ASP A 225 3.23 -13.97 -12.38
CA ASP A 225 3.57 -14.99 -13.38
C ASP A 225 5.08 -15.29 -13.33
N SER A 226 5.94 -14.27 -13.35
CA SER A 226 7.40 -14.45 -13.28
C SER A 226 7.86 -15.17 -12.00
N VAL A 227 7.28 -14.84 -10.85
CA VAL A 227 7.59 -15.48 -9.55
C VAL A 227 7.15 -16.95 -9.59
N TYR A 228 5.92 -17.21 -10.03
CA TYR A 228 5.35 -18.55 -10.08
C TYR A 228 6.09 -19.47 -11.06
N ASP A 229 6.39 -18.97 -12.27
CA ASP A 229 7.09 -19.74 -13.31
C ASP A 229 8.55 -20.05 -12.91
N ALA A 230 9.15 -19.26 -12.01
CA ALA A 230 10.46 -19.53 -11.41
C ALA A 230 10.43 -20.53 -10.24
N GLY A 231 9.26 -21.13 -9.94
CA GLY A 231 9.10 -22.09 -8.84
C GLY A 231 9.03 -21.45 -7.46
N LEU A 232 8.88 -20.13 -7.38
CA LEU A 232 8.61 -19.41 -6.13
C LEU A 232 7.10 -19.25 -5.92
N ASP A 233 6.71 -18.84 -4.72
CA ASP A 233 5.30 -18.63 -4.40
C ASP A 233 4.95 -17.15 -4.18
N PHE A 234 3.69 -16.82 -4.44
CA PHE A 234 3.10 -15.52 -4.15
C PHE A 234 1.77 -15.65 -3.39
N GLY A 235 1.38 -14.61 -2.68
CA GLY A 235 0.10 -14.56 -1.95
C GLY A 235 -0.49 -13.16 -1.95
N ILE A 236 -1.80 -13.08 -2.19
CA ILE A 236 -2.56 -11.82 -2.19
C ILE A 236 -3.52 -11.87 -1.01
N TYR A 237 -3.33 -10.97 -0.06
CA TYR A 237 -4.10 -10.87 1.17
C TYR A 237 -4.99 -9.63 1.13
N TYR A 238 -6.31 -9.82 1.07
CA TYR A 238 -7.25 -8.73 0.77
C TYR A 238 -8.34 -8.60 1.82
N GLN A 239 -8.84 -7.38 2.05
CA GLN A 239 -9.96 -7.11 2.97
C GLN A 239 -11.32 -6.95 2.26
N ASN A 240 -11.34 -6.52 1.00
CA ASN A 240 -12.56 -6.34 0.20
C ASN A 240 -12.53 -7.19 -1.09
N ILE A 241 -12.24 -6.57 -2.24
CA ILE A 241 -11.99 -7.23 -3.52
C ILE A 241 -10.49 -7.11 -3.84
N PRO A 242 -9.85 -8.18 -4.32
CA PRO A 242 -8.49 -8.05 -4.85
C PRO A 242 -8.51 -7.27 -6.17
N ALA A 243 -8.00 -6.04 -6.18
CA ALA A 243 -7.75 -5.22 -7.37
C ALA A 243 -6.73 -5.87 -8.32
N THR A 244 -5.89 -6.75 -7.81
CA THR A 244 -5.09 -7.68 -8.63
C THR A 244 -5.92 -8.55 -9.60
N LEU A 245 -7.22 -8.76 -9.37
CA LEU A 245 -8.10 -9.45 -10.33
C LEU A 245 -8.46 -8.61 -11.56
N PHE A 246 -7.99 -7.36 -11.69
CA PHE A 246 -8.01 -6.63 -12.96
C PHE A 246 -7.15 -7.33 -14.02
N TYR A 247 -6.07 -8.03 -13.62
CA TYR A 247 -5.27 -8.83 -14.53
C TYR A 247 -6.00 -10.10 -14.96
N ARG A 248 -6.05 -10.35 -16.26
CA ARG A 248 -6.68 -11.54 -16.83
C ARG A 248 -6.01 -12.83 -16.33
N ASN A 249 -4.68 -12.85 -16.25
CA ASN A 249 -3.92 -14.03 -15.85
C ASN A 249 -4.23 -14.45 -14.40
N LEU A 250 -4.47 -13.49 -13.51
CA LEU A 250 -4.82 -13.78 -12.12
C LEU A 250 -6.23 -14.35 -11.92
N ARG A 251 -7.04 -14.41 -12.99
CA ARG A 251 -8.34 -15.10 -13.01
C ARG A 251 -8.23 -16.58 -13.42
N LYS A 252 -7.03 -17.09 -13.71
CA LYS A 252 -6.79 -18.50 -14.05
C LYS A 252 -6.94 -19.41 -12.83
N LEU A 253 -7.41 -20.64 -13.04
CA LEU A 253 -7.65 -21.62 -11.99
C LEU A 253 -6.40 -21.98 -11.17
N LYS A 254 -5.20 -22.00 -11.77
CA LYS A 254 -3.95 -22.25 -11.03
C LYS A 254 -3.74 -21.27 -9.86
N TYR A 255 -4.21 -20.03 -9.99
CA TYR A 255 -4.00 -18.98 -9.00
C TYR A 255 -5.15 -18.80 -8.01
N VAL A 256 -6.27 -19.51 -8.16
CA VAL A 256 -7.46 -19.34 -7.28
C VAL A 256 -7.16 -19.52 -5.79
N LEU A 257 -6.15 -20.32 -5.46
CA LEU A 257 -5.72 -20.60 -4.08
C LEU A 257 -4.65 -19.64 -3.55
N LYS A 258 -4.20 -18.67 -4.36
CA LYS A 258 -3.22 -17.64 -4.00
C LYS A 258 -3.85 -16.39 -3.38
N PHE A 259 -5.18 -16.36 -3.30
CA PHE A 259 -5.97 -15.28 -2.72
C PHE A 259 -6.45 -15.67 -1.33
N HIS A 260 -6.21 -14.81 -0.36
CA HIS A 260 -6.45 -15.08 1.04
C HIS A 260 -7.16 -13.90 1.73
N PRO A 261 -8.15 -14.14 2.60
CA PRO A 261 -8.67 -13.10 3.47
C PRO A 261 -7.56 -12.58 4.40
N TYR A 262 -7.40 -11.26 4.47
CA TYR A 262 -6.34 -10.63 5.27
C TYR A 262 -6.47 -10.94 6.76
N ASP A 263 -7.65 -10.71 7.38
CA ASP A 263 -7.82 -10.68 8.84
C ASP A 263 -7.43 -11.99 9.54
N LEU A 264 -7.57 -13.13 8.85
CA LEU A 264 -7.22 -14.45 9.38
C LEU A 264 -5.92 -14.97 8.79
N SER A 265 -5.83 -15.06 7.46
CA SER A 265 -4.75 -15.79 6.81
C SER A 265 -3.42 -15.05 6.86
N PHE A 266 -3.41 -13.72 6.74
CA PHE A 266 -2.15 -12.96 6.76
C PHE A 266 -1.46 -13.10 8.12
N LYS A 267 -2.22 -12.86 9.20
CA LYS A 267 -1.72 -12.97 10.58
C LYS A 267 -1.27 -14.39 10.91
N GLN A 268 -2.02 -15.41 10.46
CA GLN A 268 -1.64 -16.81 10.67
C GLN A 268 -0.38 -17.19 9.89
N HIS A 269 -0.32 -16.88 8.59
CA HIS A 269 0.84 -17.20 7.75
C HIS A 269 2.10 -16.46 8.24
N ALA A 270 1.97 -15.19 8.65
CA ALA A 270 3.06 -14.44 9.26
C ALA A 270 3.55 -15.10 10.56
N LYS A 271 2.64 -15.48 11.46
CA LYS A 271 2.96 -16.15 12.73
C LYS A 271 3.67 -17.49 12.52
N GLU A 272 3.24 -18.26 11.53
CA GLU A 272 3.80 -19.58 11.21
C GLU A 272 5.10 -19.50 10.37
N GLY A 273 5.47 -18.31 9.90
CA GLY A 273 6.62 -18.16 9.00
C GLY A 273 6.38 -18.74 7.59
N LYS A 274 5.15 -18.62 7.09
CA LYS A 274 4.70 -19.16 5.79
C LYS A 274 4.28 -18.08 4.80
N LEU A 275 4.70 -16.83 4.98
CA LEU A 275 4.44 -15.81 3.97
C LEU A 275 5.20 -16.14 2.67
N PRO A 276 4.54 -16.14 1.50
CA PRO A 276 5.17 -16.38 0.21
C PRO A 276 6.24 -15.35 -0.16
N SER A 277 7.10 -15.68 -1.12
CA SER A 277 8.21 -14.83 -1.55
C SER A 277 7.76 -13.47 -2.08
N TYR A 278 6.62 -13.42 -2.76
CA TYR A 278 5.97 -12.16 -3.15
C TYR A 278 4.59 -12.06 -2.51
N THR A 279 4.46 -11.20 -1.51
CA THR A 279 3.24 -11.03 -0.72
C THR A 279 2.65 -9.66 -1.00
N VAL A 280 1.38 -9.61 -1.37
CA VAL A 280 0.65 -8.35 -1.60
C VAL A 280 -0.45 -8.22 -0.56
N VAL A 281 -0.53 -7.06 0.08
CA VAL A 281 -1.57 -6.72 1.06
C VAL A 281 -2.45 -5.63 0.46
N GLU A 282 -3.74 -5.93 0.32
CA GLU A 282 -4.74 -5.01 -0.23
C GLU A 282 -5.76 -4.58 0.85
N GLN A 283 -6.04 -3.29 0.86
CA GLN A 283 -6.79 -2.58 1.88
C GLN A 283 -8.31 -2.81 1.77
N ARG A 284 -9.02 -2.19 2.70
CA ARG A 284 -10.46 -1.97 2.64
C ARG A 284 -10.73 -0.62 1.96
N TYR A 285 -11.45 -0.69 0.85
CA TYR A 285 -11.79 0.45 0.00
C TYR A 285 -13.18 1.02 0.29
N MET A 286 -14.06 0.27 1.00
CA MET A 286 -15.44 0.69 1.26
C MET A 286 -15.62 1.22 2.69
N ASP A 287 -15.97 2.50 2.84
CA ASP A 287 -16.07 3.20 4.13
C ASP A 287 -17.39 2.90 4.87
N THR A 288 -17.42 1.78 5.61
CA THR A 288 -18.61 1.36 6.37
C THR A 288 -18.48 1.62 7.87
N LYS A 289 -19.62 1.78 8.57
CA LYS A 289 -19.63 2.11 10.01
C LYS A 289 -18.91 1.09 10.90
N VAL A 290 -19.05 -0.20 10.57
CA VAL A 290 -18.43 -1.30 11.33
C VAL A 290 -16.97 -1.50 10.94
N PHE A 291 -16.69 -1.32 9.64
CA PHE A 291 -15.41 -1.59 9.02
C PHE A 291 -15.04 -0.40 8.12
N PRO A 292 -14.48 0.67 8.70
CA PRO A 292 -14.08 1.87 7.95
C PRO A 292 -13.01 1.54 6.91
N ALA A 293 -12.98 2.31 5.82
CA ALA A 293 -11.91 2.21 4.83
C ALA A 293 -10.57 2.64 5.44
N ASN A 294 -9.48 2.06 4.94
CA ASN A 294 -8.13 2.20 5.52
C ASN A 294 -7.02 2.27 4.45
N ASP A 295 -7.36 2.80 3.28
CA ASP A 295 -6.51 2.94 2.10
C ASP A 295 -5.86 4.34 1.95
N ASP A 296 -6.24 5.30 2.80
CA ASP A 296 -5.91 6.73 2.74
C ASP A 296 -6.57 7.54 1.60
N HIS A 297 -7.40 6.93 0.75
CA HIS A 297 -8.10 7.63 -0.35
C HIS A 297 -8.98 8.76 0.21
N PRO A 298 -9.03 9.99 -0.32
CA PRO A 298 -10.02 10.99 0.08
C PRO A 298 -11.45 10.55 -0.30
N SER A 299 -12.44 10.50 0.58
CA SER A 299 -12.55 11.12 1.89
C SER A 299 -12.48 10.11 3.04
N HIS A 300 -11.57 9.15 2.99
CA HIS A 300 -11.29 8.22 4.09
C HIS A 300 -10.34 8.86 5.11
N ASP A 301 -10.47 8.44 6.37
CA ASP A 301 -9.67 8.97 7.47
C ASP A 301 -8.27 8.34 7.48
N VAL A 302 -7.23 9.15 7.27
CA VAL A 302 -5.82 8.73 7.30
C VAL A 302 -5.43 8.08 8.63
N TYR A 303 -6.17 8.35 9.71
CA TYR A 303 -6.08 7.60 10.96
C TYR A 303 -6.22 6.08 10.76
N GLN A 304 -7.16 5.64 9.93
CA GLN A 304 -7.42 4.22 9.68
C GLN A 304 -6.31 3.59 8.84
N GLY A 305 -5.78 4.32 7.84
CA GLY A 305 -4.62 3.86 7.08
C GLY A 305 -3.38 3.73 7.95
N GLN A 306 -3.09 4.69 8.84
CA GLN A 306 -2.00 4.57 9.80
C GLN A 306 -2.16 3.38 10.75
N LYS A 307 -3.40 3.09 11.20
CA LYS A 307 -3.69 1.90 12.00
C LYS A 307 -3.39 0.62 11.23
N PHE A 308 -3.79 0.58 9.96
CA PHE A 308 -3.57 -0.57 9.10
C PHE A 308 -2.08 -0.81 8.83
N VAL A 309 -1.34 0.24 8.44
CA VAL A 309 0.11 0.22 8.29
C VAL A 309 0.80 -0.31 9.55
N LYS A 310 0.39 0.20 10.72
CA LYS A 310 0.90 -0.24 12.01
C LYS A 310 0.63 -1.73 12.25
N GLU A 311 -0.58 -2.20 11.97
CA GLU A 311 -0.94 -3.61 12.15
C GLU A 311 -0.12 -4.54 11.23
N VAL A 312 0.04 -4.18 9.96
CA VAL A 312 0.85 -4.93 9.00
C VAL A 312 2.31 -4.97 9.47
N TYR A 313 2.87 -3.82 9.84
CA TYR A 313 4.23 -3.74 10.37
C TYR A 313 4.41 -4.62 11.61
N GLU A 314 3.53 -4.52 12.60
CA GLU A 314 3.65 -5.28 13.84
C GLU A 314 3.47 -6.79 13.62
N THR A 315 2.62 -7.17 12.68
CA THR A 315 2.44 -8.58 12.26
C THR A 315 3.73 -9.13 11.62
N LEU A 316 4.35 -8.37 10.72
CA LEU A 316 5.61 -8.76 10.07
C LEU A 316 6.78 -8.75 11.05
N ARG A 317 6.85 -7.74 11.93
CA ARG A 317 7.91 -7.58 12.94
C ARG A 317 7.91 -8.71 13.97
N ALA A 318 6.73 -9.27 14.27
CA ALA A 318 6.55 -10.42 15.15
C ALA A 318 6.75 -11.79 14.46
N SER A 319 6.84 -11.81 13.12
CA SER A 319 7.03 -13.04 12.35
C SER A 319 8.45 -13.60 12.53
N PRO A 320 8.62 -14.93 12.58
CA PRO A 320 9.96 -15.54 12.46
C PRO A 320 10.66 -15.21 11.13
N GLN A 321 9.93 -14.76 10.10
CA GLN A 321 10.47 -14.30 8.82
C GLN A 321 10.92 -12.83 8.82
N TRP A 322 10.87 -12.11 9.95
CA TRP A 322 11.21 -10.67 10.00
C TRP A 322 12.59 -10.36 9.40
N ASN A 323 13.61 -11.16 9.74
CA ASN A 323 14.97 -10.98 9.23
C ASN A 323 15.13 -11.32 7.73
N GLN A 324 14.09 -11.83 7.09
CA GLN A 324 14.06 -12.14 5.66
C GLN A 324 13.01 -11.31 4.90
N THR A 325 12.39 -10.34 5.57
CA THR A 325 11.31 -9.53 5.02
C THR A 325 11.82 -8.17 4.56
N LEU A 326 11.39 -7.78 3.36
CA LEU A 326 11.40 -6.40 2.87
C LEU A 326 9.95 -5.95 2.68
N PHE A 327 9.49 -5.01 3.48
CA PHE A 327 8.14 -4.44 3.40
C PHE A 327 8.19 -3.08 2.74
N LEU A 328 7.44 -2.92 1.65
CA LEU A 328 7.31 -1.67 0.91
C LEU A 328 5.90 -1.11 1.05
N ILE A 329 5.83 0.15 1.48
CA ILE A 329 4.62 0.96 1.47
C ILE A 329 4.81 2.00 0.36
N THR A 330 3.89 2.05 -0.60
CA THR A 330 3.84 3.08 -1.64
C THR A 330 2.41 3.57 -1.80
N TYR A 331 2.19 4.62 -2.59
CA TYR A 331 0.87 5.01 -3.08
C TYR A 331 0.79 4.72 -4.59
N ASP A 332 -0.42 4.65 -5.11
CA ASP A 332 -0.73 4.51 -6.53
C ASP A 332 -0.51 5.82 -7.30
N GLU A 333 -1.07 6.93 -6.84
CA GLU A 333 -0.90 8.26 -7.42
C GLU A 333 -1.12 9.36 -6.35
N HIS A 334 -1.10 10.63 -6.75
CA HIS A 334 -0.99 11.76 -5.82
C HIS A 334 -2.33 12.33 -5.32
N GLY A 335 -3.47 11.89 -5.86
CA GLY A 335 -4.81 12.25 -5.43
C GLY A 335 -5.19 13.70 -5.70
N GLY A 336 -4.53 14.35 -6.64
CA GLY A 336 -4.67 15.79 -6.91
C GLY A 336 -4.01 16.70 -5.86
N PHE A 337 -3.35 16.15 -4.83
CA PHE A 337 -2.60 16.93 -3.85
C PHE A 337 -1.29 17.46 -4.44
N TYR A 338 -0.93 18.67 -4.03
CA TYR A 338 0.27 19.33 -4.52
C TYR A 338 1.55 18.56 -4.19
N ASP A 339 2.49 18.56 -5.13
CA ASP A 339 3.88 18.24 -4.89
C ASP A 339 4.77 19.20 -5.70
N HIS A 340 5.81 19.73 -5.06
CA HIS A 340 6.67 20.75 -5.64
C HIS A 340 7.65 20.20 -6.69
N VAL A 341 7.74 18.89 -6.81
CA VAL A 341 8.74 18.21 -7.62
C VAL A 341 8.32 18.08 -9.08
N PRO A 342 9.11 18.61 -10.04
CA PRO A 342 8.86 18.37 -11.45
C PRO A 342 8.89 16.89 -11.84
N THR A 343 7.93 16.47 -12.67
CA THR A 343 7.82 15.09 -13.14
C THR A 343 8.86 14.74 -14.22
N PRO A 344 9.57 13.60 -14.13
CA PRO A 344 10.55 13.18 -15.12
C PRO A 344 9.93 12.80 -16.47
N ALA A 345 10.58 13.21 -17.56
CA ALA A 345 10.28 12.76 -18.92
C ALA A 345 11.53 12.36 -19.72
N ARG A 346 12.73 12.59 -19.17
CA ARG A 346 13.99 12.31 -19.88
C ARG A 346 14.23 10.81 -19.89
N GLY A 347 14.31 10.22 -21.09
CA GLY A 347 14.71 8.81 -21.27
C GLY A 347 13.73 7.80 -20.66
N VAL A 348 12.51 8.22 -20.33
CA VAL A 348 11.43 7.35 -19.83
C VAL A 348 10.90 6.54 -21.03
N PRO A 349 11.17 5.22 -21.15
CA PRO A 349 10.79 4.46 -22.34
C PRO A 349 9.28 4.19 -22.39
N SER A 350 8.66 4.14 -23.57
CA SER A 350 7.33 3.48 -23.65
C SER A 350 7.48 2.01 -23.23
N PRO A 351 6.64 1.46 -22.32
CA PRO A 351 6.85 0.13 -21.76
C PRO A 351 6.76 -0.96 -22.84
N ASP A 352 5.73 -0.89 -23.68
CA ASP A 352 5.35 -1.91 -24.66
C ASP A 352 5.06 -1.31 -26.05
N GLY A 353 5.22 0.00 -26.23
CA GLY A 353 4.94 0.68 -27.50
C GLY A 353 3.46 0.94 -27.76
N ILE A 354 2.56 0.63 -26.81
CA ILE A 354 1.12 0.87 -26.94
C ILE A 354 0.83 2.32 -26.53
N MET A 355 0.16 3.07 -27.40
CA MET A 355 -0.29 4.42 -27.09
C MET A 355 -1.62 4.42 -26.32
N GLY A 356 -1.82 5.46 -25.53
CA GLY A 356 -3.08 5.74 -24.85
C GLY A 356 -4.20 6.06 -25.85
N PRO A 357 -5.46 6.01 -25.40
CA PRO A 357 -6.58 6.39 -26.25
C PRO A 357 -6.60 7.88 -26.59
N GLU A 358 -7.38 8.24 -27.61
CA GLU A 358 -7.84 9.61 -27.87
C GLU A 358 -8.53 10.21 -26.62
N PRO A 359 -8.48 11.54 -26.42
CA PRO A 359 -7.92 12.56 -27.31
C PRO A 359 -6.41 12.81 -27.15
N PHE A 360 -5.75 12.07 -26.24
CA PHE A 360 -4.41 12.45 -25.79
C PHE A 360 -3.28 11.66 -26.44
N ASN A 361 -3.55 10.44 -26.93
CA ASN A 361 -2.56 9.56 -27.56
C ASN A 361 -1.26 9.46 -26.76
N PHE A 362 -1.37 9.35 -25.44
CA PHE A 362 -0.24 9.40 -24.54
C PHE A 362 0.72 8.23 -24.81
N THR A 363 1.99 8.52 -25.07
CA THR A 363 2.97 7.52 -25.49
C THR A 363 3.68 6.82 -24.32
N PHE A 364 3.30 7.16 -23.09
CA PHE A 364 3.92 6.62 -21.86
C PHE A 364 5.41 6.95 -21.77
N ASN A 365 5.81 8.17 -22.18
CA ASN A 365 7.20 8.65 -22.13
C ASN A 365 7.45 9.70 -21.02
N ARG A 366 6.57 9.73 -20.01
CA ARG A 366 6.64 10.65 -18.86
C ARG A 366 6.05 9.96 -17.63
N LEU A 367 6.64 10.23 -16.47
CA LEU A 367 6.15 9.77 -15.17
C LEU A 367 5.08 10.73 -14.60
N GLY A 368 4.33 10.23 -13.63
CA GLY A 368 3.37 11.02 -12.86
C GLY A 368 4.02 11.85 -11.75
N VAL A 369 3.18 12.34 -10.85
CA VAL A 369 3.60 13.11 -9.68
C VAL A 369 4.27 12.19 -8.65
N ARG A 370 5.14 12.76 -7.82
CA ARG A 370 5.83 12.04 -6.76
C ARG A 370 4.86 11.53 -5.69
N VAL A 371 5.07 10.29 -5.25
CA VAL A 371 4.25 9.62 -4.23
C VAL A 371 5.10 9.19 -3.02
N PRO A 372 4.51 9.06 -1.82
CA PRO A 372 5.21 8.53 -0.66
C PRO A 372 5.69 7.10 -0.92
N THR A 373 6.94 6.79 -0.56
CA THR A 373 7.41 5.40 -0.52
C THR A 373 8.38 5.17 0.62
N ILE A 374 8.10 4.13 1.41
CA ILE A 374 8.88 3.73 2.59
C ILE A 374 9.24 2.24 2.46
N ALA A 375 10.54 1.94 2.50
CA ALA A 375 11.04 0.57 2.56
C ALA A 375 11.49 0.21 3.98
N ILE A 376 11.02 -0.93 4.46
CA ILE A 376 11.11 -1.36 5.85
C ILE A 376 11.75 -2.75 5.90
N SER A 377 12.86 -2.87 6.61
CA SER A 377 13.58 -4.13 6.82
C SER A 377 14.59 -3.95 7.96
N PRO A 378 14.91 -5.00 8.74
CA PRO A 378 15.99 -4.89 9.73
C PRO A 378 17.37 -4.69 9.08
N TRP A 379 17.50 -4.92 7.78
CA TRP A 379 18.74 -4.71 7.02
C TRP A 379 18.97 -3.27 6.57
N ILE A 380 17.97 -2.40 6.75
CA ILE A 380 18.07 -0.98 6.38
C ILE A 380 18.64 -0.19 7.55
N GLN A 381 19.61 0.67 7.26
CA GLN A 381 20.17 1.59 8.25
C GLN A 381 19.09 2.59 8.73
N LYS A 382 19.12 2.92 10.02
CA LYS A 382 18.15 3.85 10.61
C LYS A 382 18.19 5.23 9.93
N GLY A 383 17.01 5.77 9.60
CA GLY A 383 16.85 7.12 9.03
C GLY A 383 17.43 7.26 7.62
N THR A 384 17.48 6.16 6.85
CA THR A 384 18.01 6.17 5.49
C THR A 384 17.14 7.03 4.60
N VAL A 385 17.77 7.88 3.80
CA VAL A 385 17.11 8.58 2.71
C VAL A 385 17.68 8.04 1.40
N VAL A 386 16.82 7.47 0.58
CA VAL A 386 17.20 6.84 -0.68
C VAL A 386 17.14 7.88 -1.77
N HIS A 387 18.31 8.09 -2.37
CA HIS A 387 18.57 9.27 -3.17
C HIS A 387 18.49 9.08 -4.69
N GLY A 388 17.98 7.92 -5.10
CA GLY A 388 17.89 7.50 -6.49
C GLY A 388 18.71 6.28 -6.84
N PRO A 389 18.53 5.73 -8.05
CA PRO A 389 19.15 4.46 -8.40
C PRO A 389 20.59 4.65 -8.89
N ASN A 390 21.23 5.77 -8.57
CA ASN A 390 22.63 6.08 -8.84
C ASN A 390 23.05 5.84 -10.32
N GLY A 391 22.19 6.25 -11.26
CA GLY A 391 22.44 6.09 -12.70
C GLY A 391 22.38 4.66 -13.22
N SER A 392 21.77 3.75 -12.45
CA SER A 392 21.55 2.34 -12.81
C SER A 392 20.05 2.05 -12.93
N PRO A 393 19.61 1.18 -13.87
CA PRO A 393 20.40 0.57 -14.93
C PRO A 393 20.85 1.55 -16.03
N THR A 394 20.26 2.75 -16.09
CA THR A 394 20.65 3.79 -17.05
C THR A 394 20.81 5.15 -16.36
N PRO A 395 21.56 6.11 -16.96
CA PRO A 395 21.73 7.44 -16.36
C PRO A 395 20.44 8.23 -16.15
N THR A 396 19.33 7.84 -16.80
CA THR A 396 18.03 8.49 -16.68
C THR A 396 17.04 7.67 -15.87
N SER A 397 17.45 6.54 -15.29
CA SER A 397 16.58 5.68 -14.49
C SER A 397 16.06 6.41 -13.25
N GLU A 398 14.78 6.25 -12.97
CA GLU A 398 14.09 6.81 -11.81
C GLU A 398 13.48 5.67 -10.98
N TYR A 399 13.07 5.99 -9.74
CA TYR A 399 12.19 5.10 -8.98
C TYR A 399 10.74 5.39 -9.33
N GLU A 400 10.02 4.36 -9.75
CA GLU A 400 8.58 4.38 -10.02
C GLU A 400 7.99 2.99 -9.77
N HIS A 401 6.68 2.76 -9.92
CA HIS A 401 6.10 1.48 -9.50
C HIS A 401 6.75 0.23 -10.13
N SER A 402 7.26 0.30 -11.35
CA SER A 402 7.97 -0.83 -11.99
C SER A 402 9.35 -1.10 -11.39
N SER A 403 9.88 -0.21 -10.55
CA SER A 403 11.02 -0.49 -9.67
C SER A 403 10.74 -1.66 -8.72
N ILE A 404 9.47 -1.92 -8.39
CA ILE A 404 9.06 -3.07 -7.57
C ILE A 404 9.33 -4.36 -8.33
N SER A 405 8.80 -4.51 -9.55
CA SER A 405 9.03 -5.71 -10.35
C SER A 405 10.50 -5.86 -10.72
N ALA A 406 11.21 -4.77 -11.06
CA ALA A 406 12.63 -4.79 -11.34
C ALA A 406 13.46 -5.27 -10.13
N THR A 407 13.15 -4.78 -8.93
CA THR A 407 13.84 -5.18 -7.70
C THR A 407 13.52 -6.62 -7.32
N VAL A 408 12.26 -7.06 -7.43
CA VAL A 408 11.86 -8.45 -7.18
C VAL A 408 12.60 -9.41 -8.13
N LYS A 409 12.68 -9.06 -9.42
CA LYS A 409 13.44 -9.84 -10.40
C LYS A 409 14.92 -9.95 -10.02
N LYS A 410 15.54 -8.86 -9.55
CA LYS A 410 16.93 -8.86 -9.11
C LYS A 410 17.14 -9.65 -7.81
N LEU A 411 16.29 -9.47 -6.79
CA LEU A 411 16.37 -10.16 -5.50
C LEU A 411 16.24 -11.68 -5.65
N PHE A 412 15.37 -12.13 -6.55
CA PHE A 412 15.04 -13.55 -6.73
C PHE A 412 15.63 -14.16 -8.00
N ASN A 413 16.50 -13.43 -8.71
CA ASN A 413 17.15 -13.87 -9.94
C ASN A 413 16.14 -14.40 -11.00
N LEU A 414 15.02 -13.69 -11.15
CA LEU A 414 13.97 -14.07 -12.10
C LEU A 414 14.41 -13.76 -13.54
N PRO A 415 14.07 -14.60 -14.52
CA PRO A 415 14.44 -14.40 -15.91
C PRO A 415 13.67 -13.24 -16.52
N SER A 416 14.34 -12.43 -17.35
CA SER A 416 13.77 -11.36 -18.21
C SER A 416 12.99 -10.25 -17.49
N PHE A 417 12.93 -9.07 -18.09
CA PHE A 417 12.04 -7.99 -17.66
C PHE A 417 10.64 -8.17 -18.26
N LEU A 418 9.61 -7.63 -17.61
CA LEU A 418 8.22 -7.68 -18.12
C LEU A 418 8.05 -6.78 -19.34
N THR A 419 8.65 -5.59 -19.30
CA THR A 419 8.55 -4.57 -20.34
C THR A 419 9.87 -3.79 -20.44
N LYS A 420 9.92 -2.77 -21.31
CA LYS A 420 11.05 -1.82 -21.32
C LYS A 420 11.07 -0.93 -20.09
N ARG A 421 9.94 -0.79 -19.37
CA ARG A 421 9.83 0.09 -18.21
C ARG A 421 10.54 -0.50 -17.00
N ASP A 422 10.31 -1.77 -16.63
CA ASP A 422 11.04 -2.38 -15.51
C ASP A 422 12.49 -2.71 -15.86
N ALA A 423 12.84 -2.87 -17.14
CA ALA A 423 14.23 -2.92 -17.59
C ALA A 423 14.98 -1.58 -17.40
N TRP A 424 14.25 -0.46 -17.42
CA TRP A 424 14.80 0.88 -17.23
C TRP A 424 14.69 1.37 -15.78
N ALA A 425 13.70 0.91 -15.03
CA ALA A 425 13.41 1.38 -13.68
C ALA A 425 14.59 1.13 -12.73
N GLY A 426 14.79 2.08 -11.81
CA GLY A 426 15.76 1.92 -10.73
C GLY A 426 15.45 0.71 -9.86
N THR A 427 16.47 0.00 -9.41
CA THR A 427 16.33 -1.10 -8.42
C THR A 427 16.85 -0.66 -7.06
N PHE A 428 16.29 -1.21 -5.98
CA PHE A 428 16.57 -0.75 -4.61
C PHE A 428 17.00 -1.87 -3.65
N GLU A 429 17.41 -3.03 -4.15
CA GLU A 429 17.99 -4.11 -3.33
C GLU A 429 19.25 -3.67 -2.57
N GLY A 430 20.00 -2.70 -3.09
CA GLY A 430 21.20 -2.19 -2.43
C GLY A 430 20.93 -1.67 -1.01
N ILE A 431 19.72 -1.17 -0.72
CA ILE A 431 19.39 -0.61 0.61
C ILE A 431 19.40 -1.67 1.72
N VAL A 432 19.15 -2.94 1.38
CA VAL A 432 19.18 -4.09 2.32
C VAL A 432 20.51 -4.84 2.29
N GLN A 433 21.49 -4.36 1.52
CA GLN A 433 22.83 -4.95 1.39
C GLN A 433 23.91 -4.10 2.07
N THR A 434 23.53 -2.98 2.68
CA THR A 434 24.45 -2.07 3.38
C THR A 434 24.98 -2.60 4.71
N ARG A 435 24.34 -3.65 5.26
CA ARG A 435 24.65 -4.21 6.57
C ARG A 435 25.06 -5.68 6.46
N THR A 436 25.97 -6.10 7.34
CA THR A 436 26.38 -7.50 7.51
C THR A 436 25.46 -8.28 8.45
N GLU A 437 24.70 -7.59 9.31
CA GLU A 437 23.76 -8.18 10.27
C GLU A 437 22.44 -7.38 10.38
N PRO A 438 21.30 -8.06 10.64
CA PRO A 438 20.01 -7.40 10.79
C PRO A 438 19.97 -6.62 12.11
N ARG A 439 19.34 -5.44 12.10
CA ARG A 439 19.11 -4.65 13.32
C ARG A 439 18.19 -5.36 14.30
N THR A 440 18.59 -5.35 15.56
CA THR A 440 17.80 -5.88 16.70
C THR A 440 16.92 -4.82 17.36
N ASN A 441 17.21 -3.53 17.12
CA ASN A 441 16.55 -2.39 17.75
C ASN A 441 15.42 -1.76 16.92
N CYS A 442 14.93 -2.43 15.86
CA CYS A 442 13.78 -1.97 15.10
C CYS A 442 12.55 -1.83 16.00
N PRO A 443 11.72 -0.78 15.85
CA PRO A 443 10.52 -0.55 16.66
C PRO A 443 9.63 -1.79 16.75
N GLY A 444 9.02 -2.04 17.90
CA GLY A 444 8.14 -3.18 18.13
C GLY A 444 8.56 -4.03 19.32
N GLY A 445 7.63 -4.24 20.26
CA GLY A 445 7.85 -5.12 21.41
C GLY A 445 7.97 -6.59 21.01
N LYS A 446 8.53 -7.44 21.89
CA LYS A 446 8.39 -8.90 21.77
C LYS A 446 6.89 -9.21 21.69
N GLY A 447 6.40 -9.58 20.50
CA GLY A 447 4.98 -9.75 20.25
C GLY A 447 4.40 -10.89 21.09
N THR A 448 3.68 -10.56 22.16
CA THR A 448 2.67 -11.46 22.73
C THR A 448 1.45 -11.37 21.82
N PHE A 449 1.22 -12.39 21.00
CA PHE A 449 -0.04 -12.58 20.30
C PHE A 449 -1.15 -12.72 21.36
N TYR A 450 -1.85 -11.64 21.69
CA TYR A 450 -2.98 -11.73 22.59
C TYR A 450 -4.13 -12.46 21.87
N LEU A 451 -4.58 -13.56 22.46
CA LEU A 451 -5.75 -14.33 22.03
C LEU A 451 -7.06 -13.50 22.05
N SER A 452 -7.04 -12.27 22.57
CA SER A 452 -8.20 -11.37 22.63
C SER A 452 -8.69 -10.89 21.28
N ASP A 453 -7.85 -10.90 20.24
CA ASP A 453 -8.24 -10.39 18.91
C ASP A 453 -9.02 -11.43 18.07
N LEU A 454 -8.97 -12.72 18.44
CA LEU A 454 -9.85 -13.74 17.85
C LEU A 454 -11.26 -13.74 18.45
N SER A 455 -11.43 -13.20 19.66
CA SER A 455 -12.70 -13.26 20.40
C SER A 455 -13.77 -12.34 19.78
N PHE A 456 -13.37 -11.27 19.10
CA PHE A 456 -14.31 -10.33 18.48
C PHE A 456 -14.93 -10.86 17.17
N VAL A 457 -14.18 -11.64 16.40
CA VAL A 457 -14.65 -12.21 15.12
C VAL A 457 -15.47 -13.49 15.32
N LEU A 458 -15.15 -14.29 16.33
CA LEU A 458 -15.94 -15.47 16.68
C LEU A 458 -17.26 -15.14 17.39
N CYS A 459 -17.34 -14.01 18.11
CA CYS A 459 -18.57 -13.62 18.82
C CYS A 459 -19.68 -13.04 17.91
N GLN A 460 -19.37 -12.63 16.68
CA GLN A 460 -20.39 -12.15 15.74
C GLN A 460 -20.95 -13.25 14.81
N ASN A 461 -20.25 -14.38 14.67
CA ASN A 461 -20.71 -15.51 13.87
C ASN A 461 -21.58 -16.52 14.65
N THR A 462 -21.61 -16.46 15.99
CA THR A 462 -22.46 -17.33 16.83
C THR A 462 -23.91 -16.86 16.95
N LYS A 463 -24.23 -15.60 16.63
CA LYS A 463 -25.64 -15.11 16.65
C LYS A 463 -26.46 -15.46 15.40
N ARG A 464 -25.90 -16.14 14.40
CA ARG A 464 -26.62 -16.59 13.19
C ARG A 464 -26.72 -18.12 13.02
N ARG A 465 -26.27 -18.91 14.01
CA ARG A 465 -26.23 -20.39 13.91
C ARG A 465 -26.94 -21.15 15.04
N GLN A 466 -27.93 -20.55 15.70
CA GLN A 466 -28.86 -21.24 16.60
C GLN A 466 -30.34 -20.96 16.30
N LEU A 467 -30.67 -20.89 15.01
CA LEU A 467 -32.03 -21.05 14.53
C LEU A 467 -31.99 -22.08 13.40
N ARG A 468 -32.51 -23.29 13.72
CA ARG A 468 -32.76 -24.46 12.84
C ARG A 468 -31.59 -25.39 12.52
N ALA A 469 -31.38 -26.34 13.42
CA ALA A 469 -31.40 -27.77 13.09
C ALA A 469 -32.09 -28.49 14.27
N SER A 470 -33.39 -28.72 14.15
CA SER A 470 -33.98 -30.07 14.08
C SER A 470 -33.81 -30.86 15.40
N TYR A 471 -34.77 -30.84 16.31
CA TYR A 471 -35.94 -31.74 16.28
C TYR A 471 -35.58 -33.23 16.16
N THR A 472 -34.65 -33.76 16.95
CA THR A 472 -34.64 -35.21 17.28
C THR A 472 -33.92 -35.49 18.59
N GLN A 473 -34.52 -35.14 19.73
CA GLN A 473 -34.35 -35.88 21.00
C GLN A 473 -35.37 -35.43 22.06
N LEU A 474 -36.64 -35.34 21.65
CA LEU A 474 -37.73 -35.60 22.59
C LEU A 474 -37.81 -37.11 22.78
N ALA A 475 -37.03 -37.66 23.71
CA ALA A 475 -37.38 -38.90 24.40
C ALA A 475 -36.46 -39.10 25.61
N ARG A 476 -37.09 -39.18 26.78
CA ARG A 476 -36.56 -39.67 28.07
C ARG A 476 -35.87 -38.64 28.97
N ALA A 477 -36.68 -37.85 29.67
CA ALA A 477 -36.88 -38.06 31.12
C ALA A 477 -37.92 -37.05 31.65
N ASN A 478 -39.02 -37.60 32.16
CA ASN A 478 -40.02 -36.92 32.98
C ASN A 478 -39.35 -36.23 34.17
N LEU A 479 -39.46 -34.91 34.31
CA LEU A 479 -39.62 -34.28 35.62
C LEU A 479 -40.57 -33.09 35.49
N GLN A 480 -41.69 -33.21 36.20
CA GLN A 480 -42.79 -32.28 36.31
C GLN A 480 -42.38 -31.08 37.18
N ASN A 481 -42.46 -29.87 36.61
CA ASN A 481 -43.15 -28.68 37.14
C ASN A 481 -42.52 -27.41 36.56
N LYS A 482 -43.26 -26.78 35.64
CA LYS A 482 -42.94 -25.48 35.05
C LYS A 482 -43.65 -24.38 35.85
N SER A 483 -43.06 -23.90 36.95
CA SER A 483 -43.44 -22.58 37.49
C SER A 483 -42.39 -21.89 38.38
N GLN A 484 -41.12 -22.34 38.44
CA GLN A 484 -40.11 -21.71 39.31
C GLN A 484 -38.83 -21.22 38.60
N THR A 485 -38.67 -21.41 37.29
CA THR A 485 -37.45 -20.97 36.58
C THR A 485 -37.51 -19.52 36.07
N ALA A 486 -38.70 -18.91 36.03
CA ALA A 486 -38.88 -17.54 35.55
C ALA A 486 -38.57 -16.47 36.63
N GLU A 487 -38.58 -16.83 37.92
CA GLU A 487 -38.42 -15.85 39.02
C GLU A 487 -36.95 -15.66 39.47
N TRP A 488 -36.04 -16.55 39.07
CA TRP A 488 -34.61 -16.46 39.42
C TRP A 488 -33.79 -15.57 38.47
N ILE A 489 -34.19 -15.48 37.19
CA ILE A 489 -33.42 -14.78 36.15
C ILE A 489 -33.63 -13.26 36.19
N VAL A 490 -34.78 -12.78 36.68
CA VAL A 490 -35.09 -11.33 36.74
C VAL A 490 -34.40 -10.63 37.92
N LYS A 491 -34.15 -11.33 39.05
CA LYS A 491 -33.57 -10.72 40.26
C LYS A 491 -32.05 -10.51 40.24
N ASN A 492 -31.30 -11.07 39.30
CA ASN A 492 -29.83 -11.00 39.30
C ASN A 492 -29.19 -10.15 38.18
N CYS A 493 -29.98 -9.48 37.34
CA CYS A 493 -29.46 -8.66 36.23
C CYS A 493 -29.56 -7.13 36.44
N ILE A 494 -30.04 -6.66 37.59
CA ILE A 494 -30.16 -5.21 37.91
C ILE A 494 -29.41 -4.92 39.22
N ALA A 495 -28.07 -4.97 39.21
CA ALA A 495 -27.24 -4.50 40.33
C ALA A 495 -25.78 -4.14 39.97
N ALA A 496 -25.32 -4.31 38.72
CA ALA A 496 -23.91 -4.12 38.34
C ALA A 496 -23.68 -2.96 37.35
N ALA A 497 -24.67 -2.10 37.14
CA ALA A 497 -24.53 -0.87 36.39
C ALA A 497 -25.09 0.25 37.25
N LEU A 498 -24.20 1.00 37.93
CA LEU A 498 -24.29 2.43 38.26
C LEU A 498 -23.31 2.80 39.41
N ASN A 499 -22.17 3.37 39.03
CA ASN A 499 -21.50 4.55 39.65
C ASN A 499 -20.59 4.44 40.90
N PRO A 500 -19.71 5.47 41.11
CA PRO A 500 -18.26 5.34 41.37
C PRO A 500 -17.86 5.58 42.83
N VAL A 501 -16.61 5.27 43.20
CA VAL A 501 -16.09 5.50 44.57
C VAL A 501 -14.92 6.49 44.59
N SER A 502 -15.11 7.55 45.40
CA SER A 502 -14.12 8.53 45.84
C SER A 502 -13.46 8.14 47.17
N VAL A 503 -12.43 8.91 47.55
CA VAL A 503 -11.33 8.64 48.48
C VAL A 503 -11.62 8.93 49.97
N ALA A 504 -10.82 8.31 50.86
CA ALA A 504 -10.37 8.71 52.24
C ALA A 504 -11.18 8.22 53.48
N PRO A 505 -10.59 8.17 54.71
CA PRO A 505 -9.21 7.88 55.15
C PRO A 505 -9.08 6.92 56.39
N VAL A 506 -7.82 6.75 56.81
CA VAL A 506 -7.17 5.91 57.86
C VAL A 506 -7.62 6.15 59.32
N HIS A 507 -7.60 5.10 60.17
CA HIS A 507 -7.18 5.15 61.59
C HIS A 507 -6.67 3.79 62.15
N SER A 508 -5.76 3.89 63.13
CA SER A 508 -4.91 2.96 63.91
C SER A 508 -5.61 1.76 64.61
N VAL A 509 -4.97 0.67 65.09
CA VAL A 509 -4.02 0.52 66.23
C VAL A 509 -3.32 -0.87 66.22
N ASP A 510 -2.13 -0.92 66.83
CA ASP A 510 -1.14 -1.98 67.11
C ASP A 510 -1.57 -3.35 67.70
N SER A 511 -0.80 -4.42 67.39
CA SER A 511 0.03 -5.19 68.36
C SER A 511 0.60 -6.53 67.80
N LEU A 512 1.90 -6.76 68.06
CA LEU A 512 2.78 -7.92 67.73
C LEU A 512 2.68 -9.06 68.80
N PRO A 513 3.48 -10.19 68.83
CA PRO A 513 4.60 -10.63 67.96
C PRO A 513 4.75 -12.15 67.59
N ARG A 514 5.55 -12.36 66.51
CA ARG A 514 6.70 -13.29 66.29
C ARG A 514 6.61 -14.81 66.51
N ARG A 515 7.04 -15.55 65.47
CA ARG A 515 8.14 -16.55 65.53
C ARG A 515 8.78 -16.76 64.13
N GLU A 516 10.08 -16.51 64.03
CA GLU A 516 10.99 -17.08 63.01
C GLU A 516 11.85 -18.19 63.67
N PRO A 517 12.50 -19.08 62.89
CA PRO A 517 13.94 -18.90 62.69
C PRO A 517 14.52 -19.23 61.29
N LYS A 518 15.30 -18.26 60.80
CA LYS A 518 16.53 -18.19 59.95
C LYS A 518 17.29 -19.44 59.45
N LEU A 519 17.75 -19.37 58.18
CA LEU A 519 19.15 -19.26 57.65
C LEU A 519 19.11 -19.64 56.15
N GLY A 520 19.79 -19.06 55.15
CA GLY A 520 20.83 -18.04 55.04
C GLY A 520 21.64 -18.29 53.74
N LYS A 521 21.63 -17.35 52.79
CA LYS A 521 22.73 -16.97 51.87
C LYS A 521 22.24 -15.89 50.90
N ARG A 522 22.63 -14.63 51.17
CA ARG A 522 22.44 -13.48 50.27
C ARG A 522 23.64 -13.41 49.33
N MET A 523 23.38 -13.47 48.03
CA MET A 523 24.28 -12.97 47.01
C MET A 523 23.93 -11.49 46.81
N PHE A 524 24.84 -10.59 47.16
CA PHE A 524 24.73 -9.17 46.85
C PHE A 524 24.94 -9.00 45.34
N CYS A 525 23.90 -8.62 44.60
CA CYS A 525 24.06 -7.88 43.35
C CYS A 525 23.73 -6.42 43.65
N SER A 526 24.68 -5.53 43.40
CA SER A 526 24.56 -4.09 43.57
C SER A 526 23.45 -3.52 42.67
N GLU A 527 22.78 -2.49 43.18
CA GLU A 527 21.76 -1.68 42.48
C GLU A 527 22.26 -1.04 41.17
N ASP A 528 23.58 -1.06 40.92
CA ASP A 528 24.18 -0.58 39.68
C ASP A 528 24.06 -1.58 38.50
N THR A 529 23.67 -2.83 38.75
CA THR A 529 23.47 -3.84 37.68
C THR A 529 22.02 -3.87 37.15
N LEU A 530 21.09 -3.18 37.84
CA LEU A 530 19.68 -3.04 37.43
C LEU A 530 19.40 -1.73 36.68
N LYS A 531 20.45 -0.96 36.37
CA LYS A 531 20.43 0.18 35.43
C LYS A 531 21.01 -0.16 34.06
N LEU A 532 21.05 -1.45 33.68
CA LEU A 532 21.02 -1.81 32.27
C LEU A 532 19.58 -1.55 31.79
N SER A 533 19.34 -0.30 31.43
CA SER A 533 18.05 0.25 31.05
C SER A 533 17.31 -0.71 30.13
N LEU A 534 16.11 -1.09 30.58
CA LEU A 534 14.99 -1.42 29.72
C LEU A 534 14.87 -0.34 28.64
N GLU A 535 15.56 -0.49 27.51
CA GLU A 535 15.03 -0.02 26.24
C GLU A 535 13.79 -0.86 26.00
N THR A 536 12.68 -0.43 26.60
CA THR A 536 11.35 -0.90 26.26
C THR A 536 11.23 -0.68 24.76
N LEU A 537 11.41 -1.74 23.96
CA LEU A 537 11.30 -1.72 22.51
C LEU A 537 10.04 -0.92 22.15
N LYS A 538 10.23 0.30 21.66
CA LYS A 538 9.13 1.25 21.44
C LYS A 538 8.22 0.65 20.38
N LYS A 539 7.00 0.25 20.77
CA LYS A 539 5.95 -0.08 19.79
C LYS A 539 5.69 1.16 18.94
N LEU A 540 5.21 0.96 17.71
CA LEU A 540 4.75 2.09 16.90
C LEU A 540 3.67 2.86 17.68
N PRO A 541 3.62 4.20 17.59
CA PRO A 541 2.66 5.00 18.33
C PRO A 541 1.22 4.70 17.89
N THR A 542 0.27 4.96 18.78
CA THR A 542 -1.15 4.92 18.42
C THR A 542 -1.47 6.12 17.52
N PRO A 543 -2.07 5.92 16.34
CA PRO A 543 -2.50 7.01 15.48
C PRO A 543 -3.48 7.97 16.20
N VAL A 544 -3.57 9.21 15.73
CA VAL A 544 -4.52 10.21 16.24
C VAL A 544 -5.69 10.30 15.27
N LYS A 545 -6.93 10.30 15.78
CA LYS A 545 -8.11 10.44 14.93
C LYS A 545 -8.14 11.86 14.35
N ILE A 546 -8.26 11.99 13.03
CA ILE A 546 -8.23 13.27 12.32
C ILE A 546 -9.64 13.70 11.90
N ARG A 547 -10.49 12.74 11.50
CA ARG A 547 -11.88 13.01 11.12
C ARG A 547 -12.78 13.19 12.35
N GLU A 548 -13.56 14.27 12.39
CA GLU A 548 -14.57 14.48 13.43
C GLU A 548 -15.74 13.49 13.26
N GLY A 549 -16.29 13.39 12.05
CA GLY A 549 -17.37 12.47 11.67
C GLY A 549 -16.99 10.98 11.65
N GLY A 550 -18.00 10.12 11.54
CA GLY A 550 -17.84 8.68 11.29
C GLY A 550 -17.89 8.34 9.80
N PRO A 551 -17.65 7.06 9.43
CA PRO A 551 -17.79 6.57 8.06
C PRO A 551 -19.12 6.93 7.41
N ASN A 552 -19.10 7.27 6.13
CA ASN A 552 -20.31 7.61 5.38
C ASN A 552 -20.67 6.52 4.37
N GLU A 553 -21.34 5.47 4.85
CA GLU A 553 -21.73 4.32 4.03
C GLU A 553 -22.89 4.61 3.05
N ASP A 554 -23.55 5.77 3.21
CA ASP A 554 -24.64 6.24 2.37
C ASP A 554 -24.16 7.23 1.29
N ALA A 555 -22.85 7.54 1.27
CA ALA A 555 -22.23 8.37 0.23
C ALA A 555 -22.28 7.71 -1.16
N GLN A 556 -22.16 8.54 -2.19
CA GLN A 556 -21.83 8.08 -3.53
C GLN A 556 -20.42 7.51 -3.57
N MET A 557 -20.21 6.49 -4.38
CA MET A 557 -18.91 5.84 -4.51
C MET A 557 -17.89 6.71 -5.28
N SER A 558 -16.62 6.66 -4.87
CA SER A 558 -15.50 7.26 -5.62
C SER A 558 -15.33 6.62 -7.00
N GLU A 559 -14.53 7.26 -7.87
CA GLU A 559 -14.20 6.71 -9.19
C GLU A 559 -13.61 5.31 -9.06
N PHE A 560 -12.57 5.14 -8.23
CA PHE A 560 -11.96 3.83 -8.00
C PHE A 560 -12.94 2.80 -7.41
N GLN A 561 -13.77 3.18 -6.43
CA GLN A 561 -14.81 2.28 -5.91
C GLN A 561 -15.79 1.84 -7.01
N GLN A 562 -16.19 2.72 -7.93
CA GLN A 562 -17.02 2.35 -9.08
C GLN A 562 -16.29 1.38 -10.03
N GLU A 563 -14.99 1.55 -10.23
CA GLU A 563 -14.16 0.62 -11.02
C GLU A 563 -14.10 -0.77 -10.35
N LEU A 564 -13.99 -0.82 -9.02
CA LEU A 564 -14.08 -2.07 -8.25
C LEU A 564 -15.45 -2.74 -8.41
N ILE A 565 -16.54 -1.98 -8.48
CA ILE A 565 -17.88 -2.53 -8.75
C ILE A 565 -17.99 -3.07 -10.18
N GLN A 566 -17.39 -2.40 -11.16
CA GLN A 566 -17.34 -2.93 -12.52
C GLN A 566 -16.53 -4.23 -12.58
N LEU A 567 -15.42 -4.34 -11.84
CA LEU A 567 -14.69 -5.61 -11.69
C LEU A 567 -15.59 -6.66 -11.05
N ALA A 568 -16.26 -6.35 -9.94
CA ALA A 568 -17.18 -7.25 -9.26
C ALA A 568 -18.28 -7.77 -10.21
N ALA A 569 -18.81 -6.90 -11.06
CA ALA A 569 -19.82 -7.29 -12.06
C ALA A 569 -19.26 -8.30 -13.08
N VAL A 570 -18.02 -8.11 -13.55
CA VAL A 570 -17.34 -9.09 -14.40
C VAL A 570 -17.12 -10.41 -13.67
N LEU A 571 -16.65 -10.37 -12.42
CA LEU A 571 -16.35 -11.57 -11.64
C LEU A 571 -17.58 -12.42 -11.34
N LYS A 572 -18.80 -11.85 -11.35
CA LYS A 572 -20.05 -12.60 -11.17
C LYS A 572 -20.89 -12.78 -12.45
N GLY A 573 -20.35 -12.36 -13.60
CA GLY A 573 -20.95 -12.55 -14.92
C GLY A 573 -21.99 -11.51 -15.32
N ASP A 574 -22.17 -10.44 -14.55
CA ASP A 574 -23.14 -9.38 -14.82
C ASP A 574 -22.65 -8.39 -15.91
N ASN A 575 -21.42 -8.54 -16.41
CA ASN A 575 -20.85 -7.70 -17.48
C ASN A 575 -21.52 -7.89 -18.85
N ILE A 576 -22.41 -8.87 -19.02
CA ILE A 576 -23.23 -9.04 -20.23
C ILE A 576 -24.59 -8.32 -20.14
N LEU A 577 -24.90 -7.71 -19.00
CA LEU A 577 -26.13 -6.96 -18.82
C LEU A 577 -26.04 -5.61 -19.53
N THR A 578 -27.17 -5.10 -20.02
CA THR A 578 -27.25 -3.79 -20.69
C THR A 578 -26.93 -2.61 -19.77
N SER A 579 -26.92 -2.84 -18.46
CA SER A 579 -26.48 -1.87 -17.46
C SER A 579 -24.95 -1.74 -17.39
N PHE A 580 -24.19 -2.69 -17.93
CA PHE A 580 -22.74 -2.62 -17.99
C PHE A 580 -22.27 -1.89 -19.27
N PRO A 581 -21.25 -1.02 -19.20
CA PRO A 581 -20.60 -0.53 -17.98
C PRO A 581 -21.31 0.69 -17.36
N GLY A 582 -22.17 1.39 -18.11
CA GLY A 582 -22.55 2.78 -17.81
C GLY A 582 -23.56 3.01 -16.67
N LYS A 583 -24.24 1.97 -16.18
CA LYS A 583 -25.22 2.06 -15.08
C LYS A 583 -24.83 1.26 -13.85
N ILE A 584 -24.09 0.16 -14.00
CA ILE A 584 -23.64 -0.66 -12.87
C ILE A 584 -22.73 0.17 -11.96
N GLY A 585 -23.07 0.24 -10.68
CA GLY A 585 -22.33 1.00 -9.66
C GLY A 585 -22.66 2.49 -9.60
N LYS A 586 -23.14 3.11 -10.68
CA LYS A 586 -23.33 4.57 -10.73
C LYS A 586 -24.29 5.13 -9.68
N ASP A 587 -25.37 4.39 -9.39
CA ASP A 587 -26.41 4.81 -8.45
C ASP A 587 -26.35 4.06 -7.11
N MET A 588 -25.26 3.33 -6.85
CA MET A 588 -25.08 2.58 -5.61
C MET A 588 -24.42 3.43 -4.53
N THR A 589 -24.91 3.30 -3.30
CA THR A 589 -24.17 3.82 -2.13
C THR A 589 -22.95 2.94 -1.85
N VAL A 590 -21.98 3.46 -1.08
CA VAL A 590 -20.81 2.70 -0.60
C VAL A 590 -21.23 1.37 0.05
N LYS A 591 -22.29 1.38 0.86
CA LYS A 591 -22.85 0.16 1.48
C LYS A 591 -23.34 -0.86 0.46
N GLN A 592 -24.13 -0.42 -0.52
CA GLN A 592 -24.67 -1.29 -1.57
C GLN A 592 -23.56 -1.85 -2.45
N GLY A 593 -22.57 -1.01 -2.79
CA GLY A 593 -21.37 -1.43 -3.51
C GLY A 593 -20.60 -2.51 -2.76
N LYS A 594 -20.37 -2.31 -1.46
CA LYS A 594 -19.71 -3.32 -0.61
C LYS A 594 -20.43 -4.67 -0.63
N ASP A 595 -21.73 -4.67 -0.40
CA ASP A 595 -22.51 -5.92 -0.37
C ASP A 595 -22.50 -6.63 -1.74
N TYR A 596 -22.57 -5.86 -2.83
CA TYR A 596 -22.47 -6.39 -4.19
C TYR A 596 -21.10 -7.04 -4.46
N MET A 597 -20.04 -6.38 -4.02
CA MET A 597 -18.66 -6.83 -4.16
C MET A 597 -18.35 -8.08 -3.34
N ASP A 598 -18.79 -8.13 -2.08
CA ASP A 598 -18.60 -9.30 -1.21
C ASP A 598 -19.27 -10.55 -1.82
N ASP A 599 -20.48 -10.41 -2.38
CA ASP A 599 -21.14 -11.51 -3.10
C ASP A 599 -20.37 -11.94 -4.35
N ALA A 600 -19.88 -10.97 -5.15
CA ALA A 600 -19.13 -11.25 -6.36
C ALA A 600 -17.85 -12.06 -6.08
N VAL A 601 -17.05 -11.58 -5.13
CA VAL A 601 -15.79 -12.19 -4.71
C VAL A 601 -16.02 -13.60 -4.18
N ARG A 602 -17.01 -13.76 -3.30
CA ARG A 602 -17.38 -15.07 -2.75
C ARG A 602 -17.73 -16.07 -3.85
N ARG A 603 -18.64 -15.68 -4.77
CA ARG A 603 -19.10 -16.55 -5.87
C ARG A 603 -17.95 -16.92 -6.82
N PHE A 604 -17.10 -15.96 -7.17
CA PHE A 604 -15.95 -16.19 -8.05
C PHE A 604 -14.99 -17.24 -7.47
N PHE A 605 -14.59 -17.08 -6.20
CA PHE A 605 -13.68 -18.02 -5.56
C PHE A 605 -14.32 -19.37 -5.25
N GLU A 606 -15.61 -19.43 -4.88
CA GLU A 606 -16.33 -20.70 -4.73
C GLU A 606 -16.35 -21.49 -6.04
N ALA A 607 -16.70 -20.83 -7.15
CA ALA A 607 -16.73 -21.45 -8.47
C ALA A 607 -15.33 -21.92 -8.92
N GLY A 608 -14.30 -21.09 -8.73
CA GLY A 608 -12.93 -21.46 -9.08
C GLY A 608 -12.40 -22.64 -8.25
N ARG A 609 -12.67 -22.67 -6.93
CA ARG A 609 -12.30 -23.82 -6.08
C ARG A 609 -13.06 -25.09 -6.49
N TYR A 610 -14.34 -24.97 -6.84
CA TYR A 610 -15.13 -26.11 -7.32
C TYR A 610 -14.60 -26.64 -8.65
N ALA A 611 -14.35 -25.77 -9.63
CA ALA A 611 -13.77 -26.14 -10.93
C ALA A 611 -12.39 -26.82 -10.77
N LYS A 612 -11.53 -26.31 -9.89
CA LYS A 612 -10.23 -26.94 -9.57
C LYS A 612 -10.41 -28.34 -8.96
N LYS A 613 -11.37 -28.53 -8.05
CA LYS A 613 -11.71 -29.86 -7.50
C LYS A 613 -12.25 -30.83 -8.55
N MET A 614 -12.93 -30.33 -9.58
CA MET A 614 -13.44 -31.12 -10.70
C MET A 614 -12.38 -31.45 -11.76
N GLY A 615 -11.11 -31.06 -11.56
CA GLY A 615 -10.03 -31.34 -12.50
C GLY A 615 -10.08 -30.52 -13.78
N VAL A 616 -10.76 -29.37 -13.77
CA VAL A 616 -10.72 -28.42 -14.90
C VAL A 616 -9.28 -27.94 -15.09
N ASN A 617 -8.86 -27.82 -16.35
CA ASN A 617 -7.50 -27.37 -16.71
C ASN A 617 -7.13 -26.08 -15.96
N GLU A 618 -5.96 -26.08 -15.32
CA GLU A 618 -5.54 -24.97 -14.45
C GLU A 618 -5.28 -23.64 -15.19
N GLU A 619 -5.07 -23.69 -16.51
CA GLU A 619 -4.95 -22.50 -17.37
C GLU A 619 -6.30 -21.87 -17.73
N HIS A 620 -7.41 -22.54 -17.41
CA HIS A 620 -8.74 -22.00 -17.67
C HIS A 620 -9.00 -20.75 -16.82
N ILE A 621 -9.54 -19.71 -17.45
CA ILE A 621 -10.00 -18.49 -16.78
C ILE A 621 -11.37 -18.77 -16.17
N VAL A 622 -11.55 -18.47 -14.88
CA VAL A 622 -12.86 -18.60 -14.23
C VAL A 622 -13.83 -17.61 -14.88
N GLN A 623 -14.82 -18.14 -15.59
CA GLN A 623 -15.90 -17.37 -16.21
C GLN A 623 -17.22 -17.67 -15.51
N MET A 624 -17.89 -16.61 -15.08
CA MET A 624 -19.18 -16.70 -14.42
C MET A 624 -20.31 -16.31 -15.38
N LYS A 625 -21.46 -16.98 -15.27
CA LYS A 625 -22.71 -16.56 -15.90
C LYS A 625 -23.53 -15.74 -14.88
N PRO A 626 -24.28 -14.72 -15.33
CA PRO A 626 -25.14 -13.98 -14.43
C PRO A 626 -26.16 -14.90 -13.76
N SER A 627 -26.53 -14.55 -12.53
CA SER A 627 -27.54 -15.30 -11.79
C SER A 627 -28.93 -15.09 -12.42
N LEU A 628 -29.80 -16.10 -12.38
CA LEU A 628 -31.21 -15.93 -12.76
C LEU A 628 -31.91 -14.86 -11.91
N THR A 629 -31.45 -14.63 -10.68
CA THR A 629 -31.97 -13.58 -9.79
C THR A 629 -31.52 -12.16 -10.16
N THR A 630 -30.41 -11.98 -10.89
CA THR A 630 -29.98 -10.63 -11.35
C THR A 630 -30.75 -10.13 -12.58
N ARG A 631 -31.54 -10.99 -13.22
CA ARG A 631 -32.41 -10.61 -14.36
C ARG A 631 -33.76 -10.00 -13.97
N SER A 632 -34.15 -10.00 -12.69
CA SER A 632 -35.50 -9.63 -12.26
C SER A 632 -35.59 -8.22 -11.68
N SER A 633 -35.48 -7.22 -12.55
CA SER A 633 -36.06 -5.89 -12.30
C SER A 633 -36.57 -5.29 -13.62
N LYS A 634 -37.49 -5.99 -14.29
CA LYS A 634 -38.38 -5.32 -15.25
C LYS A 634 -39.41 -4.54 -14.44
N SER A 635 -39.45 -3.23 -14.65
CA SER A 635 -40.47 -2.32 -14.11
C SER A 635 -41.86 -2.83 -14.46
N SER A 636 -42.57 -3.40 -13.49
CA SER A 636 -44.01 -3.58 -13.57
C SER A 636 -44.69 -2.25 -13.20
N ASN A 637 -44.51 -1.23 -14.04
CA ASN A 637 -45.50 -0.15 -14.12
C ASN A 637 -46.48 -0.53 -15.23
N ARG A 638 -47.40 -1.42 -14.87
CA ARG A 638 -48.75 -1.43 -15.41
C ARG A 638 -49.67 -1.40 -14.21
N ASN A 639 -50.37 -0.30 -14.04
CA ASN A 639 -51.66 -0.31 -13.39
C ASN A 639 -52.66 0.42 -14.32
N PRO A 640 -53.93 -0.02 -14.28
CA PRO A 640 -54.86 -0.03 -15.42
C PRO A 640 -55.33 1.33 -15.89
#